data_AF-A0AAW0LJQ0-F1
#
_entry.id   AF-A0AAW0LJQ0-F1
#
_cell.length_a   1.000
_cell.length_b   1.000
_cell.length_c   1.000
_cell.angle_alpha   90.00
_cell.angle_beta   90.00
_cell.angle_gamma   90.00
#
_symmetry.space_group_name_H-M   'P 1'
#
loop_
_entity.id
_entity.type
_entity.pdbx_description
1 polymer ?
#
loop_
_entity_poly.entity_id
_entity_poly.type
_entity_poly.pdbx_seq_one_letter_code
_entity_poly.pdbx_strand_id
1 'polypeptide(L)'
;LKGKRIGIVGLGSIGQEVAKRLEAFGCSISYNSRKQKQSFSYPFYSNVVKLSANSDALVICCGLSDQTHHLINKEVLLALGKEGVIINVGRGAIIDEKEMVQCLVQGDIGGAGLDVFENEPNVPKELFALDNIVLSPHRGAFTHETLTNQDQSHRLQRIKVLQKYIHMAHHDGDDVHAHAHLHHQPQDLPQVLVIRPPLSFSNFQSQYSHKFQFLKAWESPLPLDQFLTTHANSVQAMLSTISYPVTARVLRLLPSLRLIVTPSAGLNHIDLDECRSRGIRVANAGNWNSEDVADVAVGLLIDLLRKIPAADRYVKQGLWASTGDYPLGSKLGGKRVGIVGLGSIGLEVAKRLEAFGCIILYNSRKEKPFVSYPFYSNVVELAANSDALVICCELNDQTRHMINKEVMLALGKKGVLINVGRGAIVDEKVMVWCLVQGLRIPKIAMATPNHLGNHDHRSKELSQVLVLEPPPIMKLHGDQFLNDFQLLKAWESPLPLDQFLSIHAQSVKALLTPGRYPLTRNILQLIPSLQLVVTTSAGLNHIDLPEFQRRGIAIASAGDVYSEDVADMAVGLLIDVLRKISAADRYVRKGLWDTKAEFPLGSKLCSKRVGIVGLGSIGQEVAKRLQAFGCRIMYTSRNKKPFVSYPYYSNVLELAADSNVLIICCGLTEQTRHMINKDVMLALGKEGVVINIGRGAIIDEKELVQCLVQQELAGAGLDVFENEPHVPRELLTMDNVVLSPHRAVRTPESLTAMCEHVKGNLEAFFSNQPLLSPVMNI
;
A
#
# COMPACT_ATOMS: atom_id res chain seq x y z
N LEU A 1 -13.79 9.18 -28.42
CA LEU A 1 -14.87 8.17 -28.51
C LEU A 1 -16.18 8.78 -28.96
N LYS A 2 -16.76 9.76 -28.24
CA LYS A 2 -17.96 10.52 -28.67
C LYS A 2 -18.00 10.79 -30.18
N GLY A 3 -19.12 10.45 -30.83
CA GLY A 3 -19.33 10.58 -32.27
C GLY A 3 -18.87 9.37 -33.11
N LYS A 4 -18.00 8.50 -32.60
CA LYS A 4 -17.56 7.30 -33.34
C LYS A 4 -18.66 6.24 -33.39
N ARG A 5 -18.75 5.54 -34.52
CA ARG A 5 -19.63 4.40 -34.76
C ARG A 5 -18.94 3.14 -34.25
N ILE A 6 -19.57 2.36 -33.37
CA ILE A 6 -18.96 1.14 -32.82
C ILE A 6 -19.86 -0.07 -33.11
N GLY A 7 -19.29 -1.07 -33.78
CA GLY A 7 -19.95 -2.32 -34.10
C GLY A 7 -19.61 -3.40 -33.07
N ILE A 8 -20.61 -3.86 -32.32
CA ILE A 8 -20.42 -4.88 -31.30
C ILE A 8 -20.81 -6.26 -31.85
N VAL A 9 -19.82 -7.14 -31.95
CA VAL A 9 -20.01 -8.54 -32.36
C VAL A 9 -20.30 -9.35 -31.10
N GLY A 10 -21.58 -9.66 -30.88
CA GLY A 10 -22.06 -10.41 -29.71
C GLY A 10 -22.61 -9.53 -28.59
N LEU A 11 -23.86 -9.08 -28.73
CA LEU A 11 -24.62 -8.37 -27.69
C LEU A 11 -25.09 -9.30 -26.53
N GLY A 12 -24.17 -10.08 -25.95
CA GLY A 12 -24.33 -10.86 -24.71
C GLY A 12 -24.23 -9.97 -23.46
N SER A 13 -24.03 -10.51 -22.25
CA SER A 13 -23.97 -9.66 -21.05
C SER A 13 -22.79 -8.69 -21.10
N ILE A 14 -21.59 -9.18 -21.48
CA ILE A 14 -20.43 -8.32 -21.75
C ILE A 14 -20.76 -7.31 -22.86
N GLY A 15 -21.27 -7.77 -24.02
CA GLY A 15 -21.58 -6.90 -25.15
C GLY A 15 -22.65 -5.82 -24.85
N GLN A 16 -23.65 -6.11 -24.01
CA GLN A 16 -24.67 -5.15 -23.56
C GLN A 16 -24.08 -4.12 -22.60
N GLU A 17 -23.25 -4.57 -21.67
CA GLU A 17 -22.58 -3.68 -20.72
C GLU A 17 -21.52 -2.80 -21.43
N VAL A 18 -20.83 -3.33 -22.45
CA VAL A 18 -19.95 -2.60 -23.37
C VAL A 18 -20.74 -1.61 -24.22
N ALA A 19 -21.85 -2.03 -24.85
CA ALA A 19 -22.76 -1.15 -25.61
C ALA A 19 -23.22 0.04 -24.77
N LYS A 20 -23.73 -0.23 -23.57
CA LYS A 20 -24.23 0.77 -22.62
C LYS A 20 -23.14 1.70 -22.08
N ARG A 21 -21.88 1.25 -22.01
CA ARG A 21 -20.72 2.10 -21.68
C ARG A 21 -20.35 3.00 -22.84
N LEU A 22 -20.29 2.46 -24.05
CA LEU A 22 -19.93 3.20 -25.25
C LEU A 22 -21.02 4.21 -25.67
N GLU A 23 -22.31 3.86 -25.51
CA GLU A 23 -23.45 4.78 -25.64
C GLU A 23 -23.33 5.93 -24.63
N ALA A 24 -23.01 5.63 -23.36
CA ALA A 24 -22.75 6.66 -22.35
C ALA A 24 -21.49 7.51 -22.64
N PHE A 25 -20.56 7.04 -23.45
CA PHE A 25 -19.45 7.83 -24.01
C PHE A 25 -19.82 8.59 -25.29
N GLY A 26 -21.10 8.54 -25.72
CA GLY A 26 -21.63 9.23 -26.90
C GLY A 26 -21.22 8.59 -28.23
N CYS A 27 -20.86 7.31 -28.24
CA CYS A 27 -20.67 6.54 -29.48
C CYS A 27 -22.02 6.12 -30.07
N SER A 28 -22.11 6.03 -31.40
CA SER A 28 -23.27 5.47 -32.08
C SER A 28 -23.11 3.94 -32.16
N ILE A 29 -23.94 3.19 -31.44
CA ILE A 29 -23.77 1.74 -31.27
C ILE A 29 -24.62 0.98 -32.28
N SER A 30 -24.01 0.03 -32.98
CA SER A 30 -24.69 -1.01 -33.74
C SER A 30 -24.19 -2.39 -33.32
N TYR A 31 -24.93 -3.46 -33.60
CA TYR A 31 -24.52 -4.81 -33.19
C TYR A 31 -24.87 -5.92 -34.18
N ASN A 32 -24.07 -6.98 -34.14
CA ASN A 32 -24.41 -8.29 -34.69
C ASN A 32 -24.63 -9.31 -33.56
N SER A 33 -25.56 -10.23 -33.76
CA SER A 33 -25.69 -11.47 -32.99
C SER A 33 -26.61 -12.46 -33.72
N ARG A 34 -26.62 -13.73 -33.31
CA ARG A 34 -27.34 -14.84 -33.97
C ARG A 34 -28.86 -14.62 -34.16
N LYS A 35 -29.50 -13.76 -33.35
CA LYS A 35 -30.90 -13.32 -33.50
C LYS A 35 -31.04 -11.89 -32.96
N GLN A 36 -31.77 -11.02 -33.66
CA GLN A 36 -32.07 -9.67 -33.19
C GLN A 36 -32.71 -9.70 -31.79
N LYS A 37 -32.26 -8.80 -30.91
CA LYS A 37 -32.78 -8.64 -29.56
C LYS A 37 -33.81 -7.51 -29.56
N GLN A 38 -35.09 -7.85 -29.58
CA GLN A 38 -36.21 -6.88 -29.56
C GLN A 38 -36.18 -5.95 -28.32
N SER A 39 -35.48 -6.33 -27.26
CA SER A 39 -35.32 -5.56 -26.02
C SER A 39 -34.38 -4.35 -26.11
N PHE A 40 -33.75 -4.09 -27.26
CA PHE A 40 -32.76 -3.01 -27.44
C PHE A 40 -32.99 -2.23 -28.74
N SER A 41 -32.83 -0.91 -28.66
CA SER A 41 -33.05 0.06 -29.74
C SER A 41 -31.88 0.22 -30.72
N TYR A 42 -30.73 -0.38 -30.44
CA TYR A 42 -29.54 -0.29 -31.31
C TYR A 42 -29.79 -0.91 -32.71
N PRO A 43 -29.30 -0.28 -33.80
CA PRO A 43 -29.28 -0.89 -35.12
C PRO A 43 -28.65 -2.30 -35.14
N PHE A 44 -29.45 -3.27 -35.59
CA PHE A 44 -29.05 -4.66 -35.73
C PHE A 44 -28.60 -4.97 -37.16
N TYR A 45 -27.40 -5.52 -37.32
CA TYR A 45 -26.88 -6.03 -38.58
C TYR A 45 -26.83 -7.54 -38.56
N SER A 46 -27.51 -8.20 -39.49
CA SER A 46 -27.53 -9.67 -39.62
C SER A 46 -26.20 -10.28 -40.13
N ASN A 47 -25.32 -9.47 -40.72
CA ASN A 47 -24.02 -9.87 -41.25
C ASN A 47 -22.92 -8.94 -40.69
N VAL A 48 -21.79 -9.51 -40.26
CA VAL A 48 -20.68 -8.79 -39.61
C VAL A 48 -19.88 -7.91 -40.59
N VAL A 49 -19.73 -8.28 -41.86
CA VAL A 49 -19.09 -7.43 -42.89
C VAL A 49 -19.84 -6.10 -43.02
N LYS A 50 -21.18 -6.14 -43.01
CA LYS A 50 -22.03 -4.94 -43.03
C LYS A 50 -21.96 -4.14 -41.72
N LEU A 51 -21.68 -4.79 -40.59
CA LEU A 51 -21.40 -4.12 -39.32
C LEU A 51 -20.06 -3.36 -39.40
N SER A 52 -18.98 -4.01 -39.86
CA SER A 52 -17.68 -3.37 -40.08
C SER A 52 -17.76 -2.14 -40.98
N ALA A 53 -18.39 -2.24 -42.15
CA ALA A 53 -18.53 -1.13 -43.09
C ALA A 53 -19.30 0.10 -42.53
N ASN A 54 -20.05 -0.10 -41.43
CA ASN A 54 -20.79 0.96 -40.75
C ASN A 54 -20.17 1.36 -39.39
N SER A 55 -18.97 0.86 -39.09
CA SER A 55 -18.26 1.06 -37.82
C SER A 55 -16.90 1.73 -38.04
N ASP A 56 -16.45 2.47 -37.04
CA ASP A 56 -15.08 3.01 -36.95
C ASP A 56 -14.20 2.15 -36.03
N ALA A 57 -14.83 1.26 -35.24
CA ALA A 57 -14.16 0.20 -34.49
C ALA A 57 -15.11 -0.99 -34.29
N LEU A 58 -14.55 -2.21 -34.24
CA LEU A 58 -15.29 -3.44 -33.99
C LEU A 58 -14.89 -4.04 -32.65
N VAL A 59 -15.85 -4.31 -31.77
CA VAL A 59 -15.59 -4.87 -30.44
C VAL A 59 -16.23 -6.25 -30.34
N ILE A 60 -15.40 -7.26 -30.07
CA ILE A 60 -15.77 -8.67 -30.03
C ILE A 60 -16.06 -9.06 -28.59
N CYS A 61 -17.33 -9.30 -28.31
CA CYS A 61 -17.85 -9.69 -26.99
C CYS A 61 -18.63 -11.02 -27.02
N CYS A 62 -18.63 -11.72 -28.16
CA CYS A 62 -19.16 -13.08 -28.26
C CYS A 62 -18.18 -14.13 -27.70
N GLY A 63 -18.71 -15.29 -27.34
CA GLY A 63 -17.92 -16.49 -27.07
C GLY A 63 -17.54 -17.22 -28.38
N LEU A 64 -16.47 -18.01 -28.31
CA LEU A 64 -16.05 -18.90 -29.40
C LEU A 64 -16.96 -20.14 -29.50
N SER A 65 -17.31 -20.47 -30.73
CA SER A 65 -18.13 -21.60 -31.17
C SER A 65 -17.86 -21.83 -32.67
N ASP A 66 -18.27 -22.96 -33.22
CA ASP A 66 -18.05 -23.30 -34.65
C ASP A 66 -18.67 -22.27 -35.61
N GLN A 67 -19.70 -21.52 -35.16
CA GLN A 67 -20.35 -20.43 -35.90
C GLN A 67 -19.70 -19.05 -35.68
N THR A 68 -18.77 -18.93 -34.73
CA THR A 68 -18.03 -17.69 -34.42
C THR A 68 -16.52 -17.83 -34.60
N HIS A 69 -16.02 -19.02 -34.95
CA HIS A 69 -14.63 -19.27 -35.30
C HIS A 69 -14.25 -18.53 -36.58
N HIS A 70 -13.17 -17.75 -36.56
CA HIS A 70 -12.71 -16.88 -37.66
C HIS A 70 -13.83 -16.02 -38.28
N LEU A 71 -14.86 -15.68 -37.48
CA LEU A 71 -15.99 -14.84 -37.90
C LEU A 71 -15.52 -13.43 -38.32
N ILE A 72 -14.40 -12.97 -37.76
CA ILE A 72 -13.67 -11.81 -38.29
C ILE A 72 -12.52 -12.32 -39.16
N ASN A 73 -12.84 -12.54 -40.44
CA ASN A 73 -11.89 -12.91 -41.49
C ASN A 73 -11.35 -11.66 -42.22
N LYS A 74 -10.49 -11.86 -43.24
CA LYS A 74 -9.93 -10.77 -44.06
C LYS A 74 -10.99 -9.84 -44.65
N GLU A 75 -12.15 -10.34 -45.07
CA GLU A 75 -13.25 -9.53 -45.62
C GLU A 75 -13.84 -8.59 -44.57
N VAL A 76 -14.08 -9.08 -43.35
CA VAL A 76 -14.61 -8.28 -42.23
C VAL A 76 -13.60 -7.23 -41.75
N LEU A 77 -12.30 -7.54 -41.82
CA LEU A 77 -11.21 -6.62 -41.50
C LEU A 77 -11.09 -5.51 -42.55
N LEU A 78 -11.00 -5.86 -43.84
CA LEU A 78 -10.94 -4.89 -44.95
C LEU A 78 -12.20 -4.00 -45.00
N ALA A 79 -13.36 -4.52 -44.65
CA ALA A 79 -14.59 -3.74 -44.51
C ALA A 79 -14.58 -2.76 -43.33
N LEU A 80 -13.72 -2.93 -42.33
CA LEU A 80 -13.54 -1.99 -41.21
C LEU A 80 -12.60 -0.83 -41.60
N GLY A 81 -11.67 -1.08 -42.53
CA GLY A 81 -10.84 -0.09 -43.20
C GLY A 81 -9.66 0.46 -42.39
N LYS A 82 -8.82 1.27 -43.06
CA LYS A 82 -7.47 1.67 -42.61
C LYS A 82 -7.42 2.48 -41.31
N GLU A 83 -8.49 3.20 -40.98
CA GLU A 83 -8.64 3.94 -39.70
C GLU A 83 -9.36 3.11 -38.62
N GLY A 84 -9.76 1.89 -38.95
CA GLY A 84 -10.64 1.03 -38.17
C GLY A 84 -9.90 0.17 -37.16
N VAL A 85 -10.37 0.16 -35.91
CA VAL A 85 -9.70 -0.56 -34.80
C VAL A 85 -10.51 -1.77 -34.36
N ILE A 86 -9.87 -2.93 -34.17
CA ILE A 86 -10.53 -4.15 -33.69
C ILE A 86 -10.13 -4.51 -32.26
N ILE A 87 -11.08 -4.90 -31.42
CA ILE A 87 -10.85 -5.19 -30.01
C ILE A 87 -11.41 -6.58 -29.67
N ASN A 88 -10.55 -7.50 -29.23
CA ASN A 88 -10.92 -8.83 -28.78
C ASN A 88 -10.76 -8.96 -27.25
N VAL A 89 -11.90 -9.00 -26.57
CA VAL A 89 -12.03 -9.34 -25.14
C VAL A 89 -12.83 -10.63 -24.93
N GLY A 90 -13.10 -11.36 -26.02
CA GLY A 90 -13.84 -12.63 -26.04
C GLY A 90 -12.89 -13.82 -25.97
N ARG A 91 -12.45 -14.31 -27.13
CA ARG A 91 -11.50 -15.44 -27.31
C ARG A 91 -10.75 -15.21 -28.62
N GLY A 92 -9.45 -15.55 -28.69
CA GLY A 92 -8.60 -15.24 -29.85
C GLY A 92 -9.17 -15.65 -31.20
N ALA A 93 -9.40 -16.96 -31.39
CA ALA A 93 -9.87 -17.62 -32.62
C ALA A 93 -11.25 -17.16 -33.17
N ILE A 94 -11.84 -16.09 -32.63
CA ILE A 94 -13.00 -15.41 -33.23
C ILE A 94 -12.54 -14.50 -34.38
N ILE A 95 -11.30 -14.00 -34.30
CA ILE A 95 -10.58 -13.41 -35.44
C ILE A 95 -9.73 -14.52 -36.08
N ASP A 96 -9.59 -14.50 -37.40
CA ASP A 96 -8.45 -15.17 -38.05
C ASP A 96 -7.17 -14.41 -37.69
N GLU A 97 -6.44 -14.90 -36.70
CA GLU A 97 -5.28 -14.20 -36.14
C GLU A 97 -4.19 -13.95 -37.20
N LYS A 98 -4.06 -14.84 -38.19
CA LYS A 98 -3.09 -14.74 -39.28
C LYS A 98 -3.48 -13.69 -40.31
N GLU A 99 -4.74 -13.63 -40.72
CA GLU A 99 -5.22 -12.61 -41.66
C GLU A 99 -5.27 -11.23 -40.99
N MET A 100 -5.56 -11.15 -39.70
CA MET A 100 -5.42 -9.92 -38.90
C MET A 100 -3.97 -9.43 -38.80
N VAL A 101 -3.00 -10.32 -38.54
CA VAL A 101 -1.56 -9.97 -38.59
C VAL A 101 -1.22 -9.32 -39.94
N GLN A 102 -1.64 -9.92 -41.06
CA GLN A 102 -1.39 -9.34 -42.38
C GLN A 102 -2.03 -7.95 -42.54
N CYS A 103 -3.32 -7.79 -42.20
CA CYS A 103 -4.02 -6.51 -42.34
C CYS A 103 -3.43 -5.40 -41.46
N LEU A 104 -2.88 -5.72 -40.29
CA LEU A 104 -2.16 -4.76 -39.44
C LEU A 104 -0.80 -4.37 -40.06
N VAL A 105 -0.01 -5.35 -40.52
CA VAL A 105 1.30 -5.11 -41.18
C VAL A 105 1.14 -4.29 -42.47
N GLN A 106 0.06 -4.52 -43.23
CA GLN A 106 -0.22 -3.84 -44.50
C GLN A 106 -0.88 -2.46 -44.32
N GLY A 107 -1.21 -2.06 -43.08
CA GLY A 107 -1.94 -0.83 -42.79
C GLY A 107 -3.34 -0.82 -43.42
N ASP A 108 -3.96 -1.99 -43.55
CA ASP A 108 -5.33 -2.18 -44.05
C ASP A 108 -6.38 -2.04 -42.93
N ILE A 109 -5.98 -2.20 -41.67
CA ILE A 109 -6.73 -1.79 -40.47
C ILE A 109 -5.85 -0.97 -39.53
N GLY A 110 -6.45 -0.04 -38.79
CA GLY A 110 -5.74 0.99 -38.02
C GLY A 110 -5.05 0.46 -36.76
N GLY A 111 -5.57 -0.60 -36.14
CA GLY A 111 -4.95 -1.24 -34.99
C GLY A 111 -5.79 -2.33 -34.34
N ALA A 112 -5.21 -3.02 -33.36
CA ALA A 112 -5.89 -4.08 -32.62
C ALA A 112 -5.64 -4.03 -31.10
N GLY A 113 -6.57 -4.57 -30.31
CA GLY A 113 -6.43 -4.73 -28.86
C GLY A 113 -6.79 -6.15 -28.44
N LEU A 114 -5.83 -6.90 -27.91
CA LEU A 114 -5.97 -8.32 -27.57
C LEU A 114 -5.68 -8.55 -26.09
N ASP A 115 -6.70 -8.94 -25.32
CA ASP A 115 -6.54 -9.50 -23.97
C ASP A 115 -6.52 -11.04 -23.98
N VAL A 116 -6.64 -11.63 -25.18
CA VAL A 116 -6.74 -13.07 -25.49
C VAL A 116 -6.18 -13.34 -26.88
N PHE A 117 -5.61 -14.53 -27.10
CA PHE A 117 -4.93 -14.93 -28.35
C PHE A 117 -5.44 -16.29 -28.86
N GLU A 118 -5.21 -16.61 -30.12
CA GLU A 118 -5.66 -17.88 -30.71
C GLU A 118 -4.86 -19.07 -30.18
N ASN A 119 -3.55 -18.89 -29.96
CA ASN A 119 -2.61 -19.98 -29.61
C ASN A 119 -1.93 -19.83 -28.24
N GLU A 120 -2.62 -19.25 -27.24
CA GLU A 120 -2.08 -19.01 -25.88
C GLU A 120 -1.33 -20.20 -25.29
N PRO A 121 -0.12 -20.02 -24.73
CA PRO A 121 0.59 -18.75 -24.48
C PRO A 121 1.43 -18.24 -25.66
N ASN A 122 1.38 -18.88 -26.83
CA ASN A 122 2.23 -18.55 -27.98
C ASN A 122 1.55 -17.47 -28.86
N VAL A 123 1.95 -16.22 -28.67
CA VAL A 123 1.50 -15.10 -29.51
C VAL A 123 2.37 -14.99 -30.77
N PRO A 124 1.82 -14.71 -31.97
CA PRO A 124 2.61 -14.46 -33.17
C PRO A 124 3.63 -13.33 -32.96
N LYS A 125 4.88 -13.58 -33.37
CA LYS A 125 6.02 -12.68 -33.05
C LYS A 125 5.92 -11.34 -33.76
N GLU A 126 5.27 -11.35 -34.91
CA GLU A 126 4.91 -10.20 -35.73
C GLU A 126 4.13 -9.16 -34.93
N LEU A 127 3.25 -9.60 -34.02
CA LEU A 127 2.45 -8.71 -33.17
C LEU A 127 3.28 -8.01 -32.08
N PHE A 128 4.46 -8.54 -31.70
CA PHE A 128 5.35 -7.83 -30.77
C PHE A 128 6.08 -6.65 -31.41
N ALA A 129 6.12 -6.59 -32.75
CA ALA A 129 6.83 -5.57 -33.53
C ALA A 129 5.92 -4.49 -34.12
N LEU A 130 4.60 -4.55 -33.86
CA LEU A 130 3.61 -3.62 -34.39
C LEU A 130 3.22 -2.57 -33.33
N ASP A 131 3.48 -1.30 -33.62
CA ASP A 131 3.13 -0.19 -32.72
C ASP A 131 1.61 0.05 -32.57
N ASN A 132 0.80 -0.53 -33.47
CA ASN A 132 -0.66 -0.42 -33.46
C ASN A 132 -1.39 -1.61 -32.79
N ILE A 133 -0.72 -2.40 -31.93
CA ILE A 133 -1.35 -3.48 -31.15
C ILE A 133 -1.02 -3.47 -29.65
N VAL A 134 -1.95 -3.98 -28.83
CA VAL A 134 -1.85 -4.08 -27.36
C VAL A 134 -2.13 -5.51 -26.87
N LEU A 135 -1.33 -6.00 -25.91
CA LEU A 135 -1.30 -7.39 -25.41
C LEU A 135 -1.29 -7.45 -23.85
N SER A 136 -1.82 -8.50 -23.18
CA SER A 136 -1.71 -8.66 -21.71
C SER A 136 -2.00 -10.08 -21.14
N PRO A 137 -1.60 -10.42 -19.88
CA PRO A 137 -1.79 -11.77 -19.30
C PRO A 137 -2.50 -11.82 -17.91
N HIS A 138 -3.83 -11.66 -17.84
CA HIS A 138 -4.77 -12.28 -16.86
C HIS A 138 -4.57 -12.23 -15.29
N ARG A 139 -3.77 -11.35 -14.66
CA ARG A 139 -3.43 -11.44 -13.19
C ARG A 139 -4.26 -10.59 -12.18
N GLY A 140 -4.32 -11.04 -10.91
CA GLY A 140 -4.25 -10.18 -9.70
C GLY A 140 -5.37 -10.23 -8.61
N ALA A 141 -5.36 -11.17 -7.64
CA ALA A 141 -6.37 -11.17 -6.53
C ALA A 141 -6.02 -11.98 -5.25
N PHE A 142 -4.76 -12.06 -4.79
CA PHE A 142 -4.27 -13.11 -3.85
C PHE A 142 -3.52 -12.54 -2.62
N THR A 143 -3.76 -13.06 -1.39
CA THR A 143 -3.18 -12.61 -0.08
C THR A 143 -3.28 -13.69 1.03
N HIS A 144 -2.57 -13.55 2.16
CA HIS A 144 -2.35 -14.64 3.15
C HIS A 144 -3.47 -14.85 4.19
N GLU A 145 -3.95 -13.84 4.94
CA GLU A 145 -5.14 -14.02 5.83
C GLU A 145 -6.42 -14.32 5.04
N THR A 146 -6.49 -13.82 3.80
CA THR A 146 -7.39 -14.20 2.71
C THR A 146 -7.29 -15.70 2.32
N LEU A 147 -6.46 -16.49 3.01
CA LEU A 147 -6.32 -17.94 2.87
C LEU A 147 -6.40 -18.69 4.20
N THR A 148 -6.10 -18.08 5.35
CA THR A 148 -6.12 -18.72 6.69
C THR A 148 -7.25 -18.26 7.62
N ASN A 149 -7.52 -16.96 7.70
CA ASN A 149 -8.37 -16.38 8.75
C ASN A 149 -9.86 -16.44 8.37
N GLN A 150 -10.43 -17.64 8.52
CA GLN A 150 -11.88 -17.81 8.57
C GLN A 150 -12.37 -17.43 9.97
N ASP A 151 -12.75 -16.16 10.17
CA ASP A 151 -13.43 -15.71 11.41
C ASP A 151 -14.70 -16.52 11.68
N GLN A 152 -15.11 -16.72 12.94
CA GLN A 152 -16.21 -17.62 13.31
C GLN A 152 -17.55 -17.24 12.67
N SER A 153 -17.84 -15.94 12.53
CA SER A 153 -19.03 -15.44 11.84
C SER A 153 -19.01 -15.80 10.34
N HIS A 154 -17.85 -15.63 9.70
CA HIS A 154 -17.62 -15.94 8.30
C HIS A 154 -17.48 -17.45 8.01
N ARG A 155 -17.00 -18.25 8.97
CA ARG A 155 -17.07 -19.74 8.94
C ARG A 155 -18.52 -20.18 8.82
N LEU A 156 -19.39 -19.65 9.68
CA LEU A 156 -20.82 -19.92 9.62
C LEU A 156 -21.45 -19.47 8.30
N GLN A 157 -21.09 -18.32 7.73
CA GLN A 157 -21.57 -17.94 6.39
C GLN A 157 -21.06 -18.87 5.27
N ARG A 158 -19.77 -19.23 5.25
CA ARG A 158 -19.17 -20.11 4.21
C ARG A 158 -19.75 -21.51 4.26
N ILE A 159 -19.87 -22.07 5.46
CA ILE A 159 -20.50 -23.36 5.70
C ILE A 159 -21.99 -23.29 5.32
N LYS A 160 -22.73 -22.24 5.73
CA LYS A 160 -24.14 -22.06 5.30
C LYS A 160 -24.30 -21.89 3.80
N VAL A 161 -23.39 -21.21 3.08
CA VAL A 161 -23.47 -21.05 1.62
C VAL A 161 -23.23 -22.39 0.90
N LEU A 162 -22.18 -23.12 1.25
CA LEU A 162 -21.90 -24.45 0.67
C LEU A 162 -22.99 -25.46 1.03
N GLN A 163 -23.38 -25.56 2.31
CA GLN A 163 -24.44 -26.48 2.74
C GLN A 163 -25.80 -26.11 2.13
N LYS A 164 -26.21 -24.83 2.13
CA LYS A 164 -27.49 -24.41 1.53
C LYS A 164 -27.54 -24.73 0.05
N TYR A 165 -26.50 -24.43 -0.72
CA TYR A 165 -26.54 -24.67 -2.18
C TYR A 165 -26.34 -26.13 -2.59
N ILE A 166 -25.65 -26.95 -1.78
CA ILE A 166 -25.59 -28.40 -2.00
C ILE A 166 -26.93 -29.04 -1.61
N HIS A 167 -27.50 -28.68 -0.45
CA HIS A 167 -28.81 -29.20 -0.02
C HIS A 167 -29.94 -28.79 -0.99
N MET A 168 -29.94 -27.55 -1.49
CA MET A 168 -30.84 -27.12 -2.57
C MET A 168 -30.60 -27.86 -3.90
N ALA A 169 -29.39 -28.37 -4.17
CA ALA A 169 -29.13 -29.12 -5.40
C ALA A 169 -29.65 -30.58 -5.36
N HIS A 170 -29.93 -31.11 -4.15
CA HIS A 170 -30.49 -32.44 -3.94
C HIS A 170 -32.04 -32.46 -3.85
N HIS A 171 -32.72 -31.31 -3.98
CA HIS A 171 -34.17 -31.19 -3.73
C HIS A 171 -34.97 -30.52 -4.88
N ASP A 172 -34.43 -30.46 -6.10
CA ASP A 172 -35.19 -30.08 -7.31
C ASP A 172 -35.98 -31.30 -7.88
N GLY A 173 -36.58 -32.12 -7.02
CA GLY A 173 -37.30 -33.34 -7.41
C GLY A 173 -37.98 -34.03 -6.22
N ASP A 174 -39.31 -34.16 -6.33
CA ASP A 174 -40.25 -34.88 -5.46
C ASP A 174 -40.34 -34.43 -3.98
N ASP A 175 -41.24 -35.09 -3.24
CA ASP A 175 -42.19 -34.40 -2.35
C ASP A 175 -41.68 -34.03 -0.95
N VAL A 176 -42.28 -32.99 -0.37
CA VAL A 176 -41.95 -32.49 0.97
C VAL A 176 -42.69 -33.30 2.05
N HIS A 177 -42.13 -34.43 2.50
CA HIS A 177 -42.26 -34.94 3.90
C HIS A 177 -41.50 -36.27 4.15
N ALA A 178 -40.27 -36.21 4.68
CA ALA A 178 -39.69 -37.27 5.52
C ALA A 178 -38.44 -36.81 6.31
N HIS A 179 -38.41 -37.04 7.62
CA HIS A 179 -37.20 -36.96 8.44
C HIS A 179 -37.04 -38.26 9.24
N ALA A 180 -36.08 -39.10 8.87
CA ALA A 180 -35.60 -40.21 9.69
C ALA A 180 -34.15 -40.59 9.33
N HIS A 181 -33.44 -41.07 10.34
CA HIS A 181 -32.02 -41.44 10.34
C HIS A 181 -31.59 -42.41 9.22
N LEU A 182 -30.47 -42.09 8.56
CA LEU A 182 -29.64 -43.07 7.83
C LEU A 182 -28.16 -42.90 8.22
N HIS A 183 -27.49 -44.03 8.45
CA HIS A 183 -26.04 -44.08 8.63
C HIS A 183 -25.36 -44.11 7.24
N HIS A 184 -24.87 -42.96 6.78
CA HIS A 184 -24.10 -42.91 5.53
C HIS A 184 -22.79 -43.67 5.63
N GLN A 185 -22.54 -44.53 4.64
CA GLN A 185 -21.23 -45.13 4.42
C GLN A 185 -20.28 -44.12 3.75
N PRO A 186 -18.95 -44.36 3.72
CA PRO A 186 -17.98 -43.43 3.13
C PRO A 186 -18.15 -43.13 1.62
N GLN A 187 -19.14 -43.74 0.94
CA GLN A 187 -19.42 -43.55 -0.49
C GLN A 187 -20.41 -42.41 -0.79
N ASP A 188 -21.14 -41.89 0.21
CA ASP A 188 -22.24 -40.93 0.02
C ASP A 188 -21.83 -39.44 0.11
N LEU A 189 -20.54 -39.13 0.33
CA LEU A 189 -20.11 -37.74 0.55
C LEU A 189 -20.16 -36.89 -0.75
N PRO A 190 -20.78 -35.69 -0.75
CA PRO A 190 -20.91 -34.87 -1.95
C PRO A 190 -19.55 -34.46 -2.52
N GLN A 191 -19.40 -34.64 -3.83
CA GLN A 191 -18.14 -34.44 -4.55
C GLN A 191 -17.88 -32.96 -4.85
N VAL A 192 -16.68 -32.50 -4.48
CA VAL A 192 -16.17 -31.16 -4.78
C VAL A 192 -14.92 -31.28 -5.65
N LEU A 193 -15.02 -30.85 -6.90
CA LEU A 193 -13.89 -30.80 -7.84
C LEU A 193 -12.93 -29.67 -7.47
N VAL A 194 -11.63 -29.95 -7.59
CA VAL A 194 -10.55 -28.98 -7.44
C VAL A 194 -9.54 -29.22 -8.56
N ILE A 195 -9.40 -28.26 -9.48
CA ILE A 195 -8.54 -28.42 -10.67
C ILE A 195 -7.06 -28.11 -10.35
N ARG A 196 -6.82 -27.07 -9.56
CA ARG A 196 -5.53 -26.73 -8.96
C ARG A 196 -5.77 -26.35 -7.49
N PRO A 197 -4.87 -26.72 -6.56
CA PRO A 197 -5.04 -26.36 -5.16
C PRO A 197 -4.87 -24.84 -4.99
N PRO A 198 -5.75 -24.15 -4.23
CA PRO A 198 -5.35 -22.90 -3.59
C PRO A 198 -4.22 -23.14 -2.58
N LEU A 199 -3.45 -22.10 -2.26
CA LEU A 199 -2.33 -22.19 -1.31
C LEU A 199 -2.72 -22.73 0.09
N SER A 200 -3.97 -22.53 0.53
CA SER A 200 -4.49 -23.11 1.78
C SER A 200 -5.29 -24.42 1.59
N PHE A 201 -5.16 -25.10 0.45
CA PHE A 201 -5.95 -26.31 0.17
C PHE A 201 -5.69 -27.45 1.17
N SER A 202 -4.47 -27.62 1.66
CA SER A 202 -4.13 -28.61 2.69
C SER A 202 -4.96 -28.42 3.96
N ASN A 203 -5.02 -27.19 4.48
CA ASN A 203 -5.81 -26.82 5.65
C ASN A 203 -7.33 -26.91 5.39
N PHE A 204 -7.77 -26.59 4.18
CA PHE A 204 -9.17 -26.75 3.78
C PHE A 204 -9.56 -28.23 3.68
N GLN A 205 -8.71 -29.07 3.10
CA GLN A 205 -8.92 -30.51 2.99
C GLN A 205 -8.98 -31.14 4.38
N SER A 206 -8.01 -30.89 5.27
CA SER A 206 -8.00 -31.48 6.61
C SER A 206 -9.22 -31.07 7.43
N GLN A 207 -9.66 -29.81 7.33
CA GLN A 207 -10.85 -29.33 8.02
C GLN A 207 -12.16 -29.92 7.49
N TYR A 208 -12.29 -30.20 6.19
CA TYR A 208 -13.58 -30.50 5.54
C TYR A 208 -13.70 -31.88 4.86
N SER A 209 -12.67 -32.75 4.90
CA SER A 209 -12.75 -34.12 4.32
C SER A 209 -13.86 -35.01 4.93
N HIS A 210 -14.35 -34.67 6.12
CA HIS A 210 -15.48 -35.36 6.76
C HIS A 210 -16.86 -34.89 6.26
N LYS A 211 -16.90 -33.96 5.28
CA LYS A 211 -18.14 -33.42 4.68
C LYS A 211 -18.17 -33.46 3.16
N PHE A 212 -17.01 -33.51 2.50
CA PHE A 212 -16.89 -33.47 1.05
C PHE A 212 -15.84 -34.46 0.55
N GLN A 213 -16.14 -35.17 -0.52
CA GLN A 213 -15.14 -35.93 -1.26
C GLN A 213 -14.42 -34.98 -2.24
N PHE A 214 -13.16 -34.66 -1.99
CA PHE A 214 -12.39 -33.77 -2.85
C PHE A 214 -11.80 -34.52 -4.05
N LEU A 215 -12.28 -34.20 -5.26
CA LEU A 215 -11.73 -34.72 -6.51
C LEU A 215 -10.60 -33.80 -6.99
N LYS A 216 -9.37 -34.27 -6.90
CA LYS A 216 -8.15 -33.46 -7.10
C LYS A 216 -7.52 -33.75 -8.47
N ALA A 217 -7.68 -32.85 -9.43
CA ALA A 217 -7.23 -33.13 -10.80
C ALA A 217 -5.70 -33.21 -10.98
N TRP A 218 -4.90 -32.77 -10.00
CA TRP A 218 -3.43 -32.86 -10.02
C TRP A 218 -2.87 -34.15 -9.42
N GLU A 219 -3.69 -34.97 -8.74
CA GLU A 219 -3.32 -36.31 -8.25
C GLU A 219 -3.79 -37.42 -9.22
N SER A 220 -4.44 -37.03 -10.33
CA SER A 220 -4.89 -37.92 -11.40
C SER A 220 -3.74 -38.28 -12.36
N PRO A 221 -3.59 -39.56 -12.76
CA PRO A 221 -2.72 -39.95 -13.87
C PRO A 221 -3.32 -39.64 -15.25
N LEU A 222 -4.64 -39.39 -15.33
CA LEU A 222 -5.32 -39.00 -16.57
C LEU A 222 -5.07 -37.52 -16.90
N PRO A 223 -4.88 -37.16 -18.19
CA PRO A 223 -4.96 -35.77 -18.66
C PRO A 223 -6.22 -35.06 -18.16
N LEU A 224 -6.09 -33.77 -17.83
CA LEU A 224 -7.15 -33.00 -17.16
C LEU A 224 -8.52 -33.12 -17.83
N ASP A 225 -8.60 -33.00 -19.16
CA ASP A 225 -9.89 -33.04 -19.86
C ASP A 225 -10.55 -34.43 -19.78
N GLN A 226 -9.76 -35.51 -19.74
CA GLN A 226 -10.26 -36.87 -19.53
C GLN A 226 -10.71 -37.08 -18.07
N PHE A 227 -9.96 -36.55 -17.10
CA PHE A 227 -10.34 -36.56 -15.68
C PHE A 227 -11.67 -35.82 -15.44
N LEU A 228 -11.82 -34.62 -16.03
CA LEU A 228 -13.08 -33.85 -15.96
C LEU A 228 -14.23 -34.62 -16.61
N THR A 229 -14.01 -35.24 -17.77
CA THR A 229 -15.02 -36.06 -18.47
C THR A 229 -15.44 -37.29 -17.65
N THR A 230 -14.50 -37.94 -16.95
CA THR A 230 -14.77 -39.08 -16.05
C THR A 230 -15.71 -38.71 -14.90
N HIS A 231 -15.69 -37.45 -14.48
CA HIS A 231 -16.51 -36.92 -13.38
C HIS A 231 -17.64 -35.97 -13.85
N ALA A 232 -17.90 -35.90 -15.16
CA ALA A 232 -18.83 -34.98 -15.82
C ALA A 232 -20.23 -34.95 -15.19
N ASN A 233 -20.73 -36.13 -14.84
CA ASN A 233 -22.10 -36.34 -14.36
C ASN A 233 -22.22 -36.37 -12.82
N SER A 234 -21.11 -36.45 -12.09
CA SER A 234 -21.14 -36.55 -10.61
C SER A 234 -20.77 -35.24 -9.91
N VAL A 235 -19.96 -34.38 -10.55
CA VAL A 235 -19.54 -33.10 -9.95
C VAL A 235 -20.65 -32.07 -10.03
N GLN A 236 -21.20 -31.70 -8.87
CA GLN A 236 -22.15 -30.59 -8.73
C GLN A 236 -21.50 -29.30 -8.20
N ALA A 237 -20.33 -29.39 -7.55
CA ALA A 237 -19.62 -28.24 -6.98
C ALA A 237 -18.13 -28.24 -7.32
N MET A 238 -17.56 -27.05 -7.57
CA MET A 238 -16.13 -26.87 -7.84
C MET A 238 -15.52 -25.74 -7.00
N LEU A 239 -14.30 -25.95 -6.52
CA LEU A 239 -13.43 -24.93 -5.94
C LEU A 239 -12.42 -24.46 -6.99
N SER A 240 -12.39 -23.16 -7.31
CA SER A 240 -11.56 -22.58 -8.37
C SER A 240 -10.64 -21.45 -7.90
N THR A 241 -9.54 -21.23 -8.62
CA THR A 241 -8.45 -20.29 -8.29
C THR A 241 -8.00 -19.52 -9.53
N ILE A 242 -7.38 -18.32 -9.42
CA ILE A 242 -6.85 -17.65 -10.63
C ILE A 242 -5.67 -18.40 -11.26
N SER A 243 -5.06 -19.35 -10.53
CA SER A 243 -4.00 -20.23 -11.06
C SER A 243 -4.50 -21.24 -12.10
N TYR A 244 -5.82 -21.33 -12.33
CA TYR A 244 -6.38 -22.05 -13.48
C TYR A 244 -7.70 -21.40 -13.95
N PRO A 245 -7.77 -20.85 -15.19
CA PRO A 245 -8.97 -20.17 -15.67
C PRO A 245 -10.11 -21.15 -15.93
N VAL A 246 -11.24 -20.92 -15.26
CA VAL A 246 -12.49 -21.66 -15.47
C VAL A 246 -13.21 -21.09 -16.69
N THR A 247 -12.74 -21.47 -17.87
CA THR A 247 -13.33 -21.10 -19.16
C THR A 247 -14.60 -21.90 -19.45
N ALA A 248 -15.45 -21.44 -20.38
CA ALA A 248 -16.59 -22.23 -20.87
C ALA A 248 -16.20 -23.64 -21.37
N ARG A 249 -14.96 -23.86 -21.84
CA ARG A 249 -14.47 -25.20 -22.22
C ARG A 249 -14.43 -26.15 -21.01
N VAL A 250 -13.88 -25.67 -19.89
CA VAL A 250 -13.80 -26.40 -18.61
C VAL A 250 -15.20 -26.66 -18.06
N LEU A 251 -16.08 -25.66 -18.13
CA LEU A 251 -17.46 -25.78 -17.68
C LEU A 251 -18.23 -26.84 -18.48
N ARG A 252 -18.10 -26.87 -19.81
CA ARG A 252 -18.81 -27.85 -20.67
C ARG A 252 -18.44 -29.31 -20.40
N LEU A 253 -17.23 -29.59 -19.91
CA LEU A 253 -16.83 -30.94 -19.47
C LEU A 253 -17.52 -31.39 -18.17
N LEU A 254 -18.24 -30.49 -17.50
CA LEU A 254 -18.91 -30.72 -16.21
C LEU A 254 -20.41 -30.36 -16.33
N PRO A 255 -21.22 -31.11 -17.11
CA PRO A 255 -22.64 -30.84 -17.30
C PRO A 255 -23.44 -30.70 -16.00
N SER A 256 -23.13 -31.52 -14.98
CA SER A 256 -23.83 -31.51 -13.69
C SER A 256 -23.43 -30.38 -12.72
N LEU A 257 -22.46 -29.54 -13.07
CA LEU A 257 -21.96 -28.46 -12.22
C LEU A 257 -23.04 -27.39 -11.96
N ARG A 258 -23.33 -27.12 -10.69
CA ARG A 258 -24.35 -26.15 -10.22
C ARG A 258 -23.78 -25.03 -9.33
N LEU A 259 -22.58 -25.21 -8.77
CA LEU A 259 -21.93 -24.26 -7.87
C LEU A 259 -20.42 -24.14 -8.15
N ILE A 260 -19.90 -22.92 -8.21
CA ILE A 260 -18.47 -22.61 -8.21
C ILE A 260 -18.17 -21.69 -7.02
N VAL A 261 -17.18 -22.07 -6.21
CA VAL A 261 -16.67 -21.25 -5.11
C VAL A 261 -15.24 -20.84 -5.43
N THR A 262 -14.89 -19.57 -5.22
CA THR A 262 -13.51 -19.08 -5.40
C THR A 262 -13.06 -18.17 -4.25
N PRO A 263 -11.80 -18.29 -3.77
CA PRO A 263 -11.30 -17.48 -2.67
C PRO A 263 -10.83 -16.08 -3.10
N SER A 264 -11.04 -15.69 -4.37
CA SER A 264 -10.72 -14.35 -4.88
C SER A 264 -11.93 -13.40 -4.84
N ALA A 265 -11.66 -12.10 -4.70
CA ALA A 265 -12.69 -11.05 -4.79
C ALA A 265 -13.10 -10.78 -6.26
N GLY A 266 -12.11 -10.52 -7.13
CA GLY A 266 -12.34 -10.40 -8.57
C GLY A 266 -12.60 -11.75 -9.24
N LEU A 267 -13.48 -11.77 -10.24
CA LEU A 267 -14.02 -12.97 -10.88
C LEU A 267 -13.52 -13.22 -12.31
N ASN A 268 -12.56 -12.43 -12.80
CA ASN A 268 -12.12 -12.37 -14.19
C ASN A 268 -11.51 -13.70 -14.73
N HIS A 269 -11.22 -14.67 -13.86
CA HIS A 269 -10.75 -16.03 -14.16
C HIS A 269 -11.87 -17.07 -14.28
N ILE A 270 -13.14 -16.68 -14.10
CA ILE A 270 -14.32 -17.53 -14.23
C ILE A 270 -15.22 -16.98 -15.34
N ASP A 271 -15.65 -17.85 -16.24
CA ASP A 271 -16.57 -17.54 -17.33
C ASP A 271 -17.98 -17.30 -16.79
N LEU A 272 -18.22 -16.11 -16.23
CA LEU A 272 -19.48 -15.75 -15.56
C LEU A 272 -20.69 -15.79 -16.50
N ASP A 273 -20.51 -15.59 -17.80
CA ASP A 273 -21.60 -15.66 -18.76
C ASP A 273 -21.99 -17.10 -19.09
N GLU A 274 -21.04 -18.04 -19.18
CA GLU A 274 -21.36 -19.47 -19.23
C GLU A 274 -21.91 -20.00 -17.88
N CYS A 275 -21.49 -19.41 -16.76
CA CYS A 275 -22.11 -19.73 -15.46
C CYS A 275 -23.58 -19.29 -15.43
N ARG A 276 -23.87 -18.04 -15.85
CA ARG A 276 -25.24 -17.52 -15.96
C ARG A 276 -26.10 -18.32 -16.95
N SER A 277 -25.56 -18.65 -18.12
CA SER A 277 -26.31 -19.36 -19.18
C SER A 277 -26.80 -20.74 -18.73
N ARG A 278 -26.07 -21.38 -17.81
CA ARG A 278 -26.35 -22.71 -17.26
C ARG A 278 -26.89 -22.73 -15.83
N GLY A 279 -27.22 -21.57 -15.26
CA GLY A 279 -27.70 -21.47 -13.87
C GLY A 279 -26.67 -21.80 -12.79
N ILE A 280 -25.38 -21.89 -13.14
CA ILE A 280 -24.29 -22.19 -12.22
C ILE A 280 -24.08 -20.99 -11.30
N ARG A 281 -24.32 -21.18 -10.01
CA ARG A 281 -24.12 -20.15 -9.00
C ARG A 281 -22.62 -19.95 -8.75
N VAL A 282 -22.15 -18.71 -8.79
CA VAL A 282 -20.75 -18.37 -8.49
C VAL A 282 -20.68 -17.60 -7.18
N ALA A 283 -20.00 -18.18 -6.20
CA ALA A 283 -19.69 -17.53 -4.91
C ALA A 283 -18.22 -17.06 -4.93
N ASN A 284 -18.03 -15.74 -4.92
CA ASN A 284 -16.72 -15.13 -4.72
C ASN A 284 -16.43 -14.94 -3.23
N ALA A 285 -15.27 -14.36 -2.92
CA ALA A 285 -14.84 -14.18 -1.55
C ALA A 285 -15.46 -12.96 -0.83
N GLY A 286 -16.15 -12.08 -1.55
CA GLY A 286 -16.79 -10.87 -1.01
C GLY A 286 -15.80 -9.76 -0.63
N ASN A 287 -16.19 -8.93 0.34
CA ASN A 287 -15.46 -7.75 0.81
C ASN A 287 -14.46 -8.02 1.96
N TRP A 288 -14.36 -9.27 2.43
CA TRP A 288 -13.60 -9.67 3.64
C TRP A 288 -12.15 -9.17 3.72
N ASN A 289 -11.45 -9.06 2.59
CA ASN A 289 -10.05 -8.64 2.52
C ASN A 289 -9.88 -7.14 2.25
N SER A 290 -10.95 -6.33 2.35
CA SER A 290 -10.88 -4.88 2.09
C SER A 290 -9.91 -4.17 3.04
N GLU A 291 -9.91 -4.57 4.31
CA GLU A 291 -8.95 -4.13 5.32
C GLU A 291 -7.52 -4.55 4.94
N ASP A 292 -7.30 -5.84 4.64
CA ASP A 292 -5.97 -6.38 4.34
C ASP A 292 -5.32 -5.76 3.09
N VAL A 293 -6.13 -5.28 2.14
CA VAL A 293 -5.68 -4.55 0.96
C VAL A 293 -5.48 -3.06 1.25
N ALA A 294 -6.36 -2.44 2.06
CA ALA A 294 -6.19 -1.06 2.52
C ALA A 294 -4.91 -0.88 3.38
N ASP A 295 -4.61 -1.84 4.25
CA ASP A 295 -3.37 -1.91 5.03
C ASP A 295 -2.13 -1.84 4.12
N VAL A 296 -2.13 -2.55 2.98
CA VAL A 296 -1.01 -2.52 2.00
C VAL A 296 -1.00 -1.22 1.22
N ALA A 297 -2.16 -0.69 0.82
CA ALA A 297 -2.24 0.59 0.10
C ALA A 297 -1.66 1.75 0.93
N VAL A 298 -1.97 1.78 2.22
CA VAL A 298 -1.44 2.77 3.15
C VAL A 298 0.03 2.49 3.49
N GLY A 299 0.42 1.22 3.67
CA GLY A 299 1.82 0.80 3.81
C GLY A 299 2.69 1.32 2.67
N LEU A 300 2.34 1.00 1.43
CA LEU A 300 3.07 1.44 0.23
C LEU A 300 3.14 2.98 0.10
N LEU A 301 2.11 3.71 0.56
CA LEU A 301 2.13 5.18 0.57
C LEU A 301 3.11 5.73 1.61
N ILE A 302 3.12 5.15 2.82
CA ILE A 302 4.12 5.46 3.86
C ILE A 302 5.52 5.10 3.34
N ASP A 303 5.70 3.90 2.77
CA ASP A 303 6.99 3.39 2.30
C ASP A 303 7.62 4.28 1.21
N LEU A 304 6.83 4.83 0.29
CA LEU A 304 7.34 5.75 -0.74
C LEU A 304 7.64 7.16 -0.19
N LEU A 305 6.79 7.70 0.69
CA LEU A 305 7.00 9.03 1.29
C LEU A 305 8.13 9.03 2.33
N ARG A 306 8.21 7.99 3.18
CA ARG A 306 9.24 7.81 4.21
C ARG A 306 10.50 7.10 3.69
N LYS A 307 10.42 6.48 2.52
CA LYS A 307 11.50 5.73 1.82
C LYS A 307 11.97 4.47 2.54
N ILE A 308 11.11 3.83 3.34
CA ILE A 308 11.46 2.73 4.25
C ILE A 308 12.21 1.58 3.54
N PRO A 309 11.70 0.95 2.45
CA PRO A 309 12.44 -0.09 1.74
C PRO A 309 13.77 0.35 1.10
N ALA A 310 13.94 1.64 0.85
CA ALA A 310 15.17 2.17 0.27
C ALA A 310 16.21 2.53 1.34
N ALA A 311 15.75 2.96 2.52
CA ALA A 311 16.54 3.15 3.73
C ALA A 311 17.00 1.80 4.32
N ASP A 312 16.13 0.80 4.34
CA ASP A 312 16.44 -0.56 4.80
C ASP A 312 17.55 -1.21 3.97
N ARG A 313 17.44 -1.19 2.64
CA ARG A 313 18.52 -1.66 1.76
C ARG A 313 19.83 -0.87 1.98
N TYR A 314 19.77 0.42 2.27
CA TYR A 314 20.94 1.26 2.53
C TYR A 314 21.66 0.90 3.84
N VAL A 315 20.90 0.67 4.92
CA VAL A 315 21.45 0.17 6.20
C VAL A 315 22.01 -1.24 6.04
N LYS A 316 21.26 -2.16 5.41
CA LYS A 316 21.67 -3.55 5.17
C LYS A 316 22.91 -3.69 4.26
N GLN A 317 23.19 -2.68 3.43
CA GLN A 317 24.41 -2.58 2.63
C GLN A 317 25.61 -1.96 3.39
N GLY A 318 25.46 -1.58 4.66
CA GLY A 318 26.50 -0.92 5.45
C GLY A 318 26.78 0.53 5.04
N LEU A 319 25.93 1.13 4.20
CA LEU A 319 26.18 2.45 3.61
C LEU A 319 25.97 3.59 4.61
N TRP A 320 25.18 3.41 5.67
CA TRP A 320 25.00 4.46 6.70
C TRP A 320 26.30 4.77 7.44
N ALA A 321 27.02 3.74 7.91
CA ALA A 321 28.28 3.90 8.61
C ALA A 321 29.46 4.32 7.72
N SER A 322 29.37 4.12 6.40
CA SER A 322 30.46 4.38 5.44
C SER A 322 30.26 5.60 4.52
N THR A 323 29.01 6.00 4.26
CA THR A 323 28.66 7.14 3.37
C THR A 323 27.74 8.17 4.02
N GLY A 324 27.27 7.94 5.25
CA GLY A 324 26.57 8.92 6.07
C GLY A 324 25.04 8.98 5.87
N ASP A 325 24.49 10.19 5.88
CA ASP A 325 23.06 10.43 6.02
C ASP A 325 22.26 10.04 4.76
N TYR A 326 21.26 9.16 4.91
CA TYR A 326 20.33 8.83 3.81
C TYR A 326 19.47 10.06 3.42
N PRO A 327 18.98 10.22 2.17
CA PRO A 327 18.14 11.36 1.78
C PRO A 327 16.89 11.58 2.65
N LEU A 328 16.32 12.79 2.57
CA LEU A 328 15.07 13.16 3.27
C LEU A 328 13.87 12.36 2.72
N GLY A 329 12.90 12.08 3.59
CA GLY A 329 11.56 11.63 3.24
C GLY A 329 10.59 12.79 3.01
N SER A 330 9.30 12.57 3.23
CA SER A 330 8.22 13.56 3.15
C SER A 330 7.12 13.25 4.17
N LYS A 331 6.39 14.28 4.62
CA LYS A 331 5.34 14.16 5.64
C LYS A 331 4.01 13.68 5.04
N LEU A 332 3.24 12.83 5.73
CA LEU A 332 1.91 12.40 5.25
C LEU A 332 0.81 13.43 5.59
N GLY A 333 0.85 13.99 6.80
CA GLY A 333 -0.09 15.03 7.22
C GLY A 333 -0.14 16.21 6.25
N GLY A 334 -1.35 16.65 5.91
CA GLY A 334 -1.63 17.71 4.95
C GLY A 334 -1.58 17.31 3.47
N LYS A 335 -1.08 16.10 3.11
CA LYS A 335 -1.09 15.64 1.71
C LYS A 335 -2.51 15.42 1.20
N ARG A 336 -2.79 15.87 -0.01
CA ARG A 336 -4.05 15.61 -0.74
C ARG A 336 -3.96 14.24 -1.40
N VAL A 337 -4.82 13.29 -1.00
CA VAL A 337 -4.79 11.91 -1.51
C VAL A 337 -6.07 11.61 -2.29
N GLY A 338 -5.92 11.40 -3.61
CA GLY A 338 -7.00 11.06 -4.52
C GLY A 338 -7.23 9.57 -4.63
N ILE A 339 -8.38 9.10 -4.13
CA ILE A 339 -8.76 7.69 -4.19
C ILE A 339 -9.54 7.41 -5.48
N VAL A 340 -8.95 6.64 -6.39
CA VAL A 340 -9.58 6.22 -7.64
C VAL A 340 -10.37 4.94 -7.37
N GLY A 341 -11.67 5.09 -7.15
CA GLY A 341 -12.60 4.00 -6.84
C GLY A 341 -12.96 3.90 -5.36
N LEU A 342 -13.80 4.81 -4.87
CA LEU A 342 -14.37 4.76 -3.51
C LEU A 342 -15.44 3.64 -3.35
N GLY A 343 -14.98 2.39 -3.40
CA GLY A 343 -15.67 1.18 -2.95
C GLY A 343 -15.16 0.72 -1.59
N SER A 344 -15.40 -0.54 -1.21
CA SER A 344 -15.05 -1.08 0.13
C SER A 344 -13.57 -0.89 0.50
N ILE A 345 -12.65 -1.18 -0.42
CA ILE A 345 -11.21 -0.95 -0.22
C ILE A 345 -10.92 0.56 -0.09
N GLY A 346 -11.47 1.38 -0.98
CA GLY A 346 -11.25 2.83 -0.98
C GLY A 346 -11.75 3.53 0.28
N LEU A 347 -12.87 3.07 0.87
CA LEU A 347 -13.38 3.57 2.15
C LEU A 347 -12.46 3.19 3.32
N GLU A 348 -11.97 1.95 3.36
CA GLU A 348 -11.02 1.51 4.39
C GLU A 348 -9.64 2.18 4.24
N VAL A 349 -9.24 2.57 3.02
CA VAL A 349 -8.06 3.43 2.76
C VAL A 349 -8.30 4.86 3.26
N ALA A 350 -9.43 5.48 2.93
CA ALA A 350 -9.77 6.84 3.35
C ALA A 350 -9.73 6.99 4.88
N LYS A 351 -10.50 6.15 5.57
CA LYS A 351 -10.57 6.01 7.04
C LYS A 351 -9.20 5.91 7.71
N ARG A 352 -8.25 5.15 7.12
CA ARG A 352 -6.88 5.05 7.63
C ARG A 352 -6.13 6.37 7.43
N LEU A 353 -6.13 6.90 6.21
CA LEU A 353 -5.35 8.09 5.85
C LEU A 353 -5.84 9.39 6.53
N GLU A 354 -7.13 9.51 6.86
CA GLU A 354 -7.64 10.57 7.74
C GLU A 354 -6.92 10.60 9.10
N ALA A 355 -6.59 9.44 9.67
CA ALA A 355 -5.88 9.36 10.95
C ALA A 355 -4.38 9.77 10.86
N PHE A 356 -3.81 9.84 9.66
CA PHE A 356 -2.50 10.47 9.38
C PHE A 356 -2.62 11.97 9.04
N GLY A 357 -3.84 12.54 9.02
CA GLY A 357 -4.07 13.93 8.65
C GLY A 357 -4.01 14.20 7.14
N CYS A 358 -4.20 13.18 6.30
CA CYS A 358 -4.30 13.37 4.84
C CYS A 358 -5.67 13.94 4.44
N ILE A 359 -5.68 14.82 3.44
CA ILE A 359 -6.90 15.41 2.88
C ILE A 359 -7.42 14.47 1.79
N ILE A 360 -8.50 13.74 2.06
CA ILE A 360 -9.03 12.74 1.13
C ILE A 360 -9.87 13.40 0.04
N LEU A 361 -9.57 13.08 -1.22
CA LEU A 361 -10.34 13.38 -2.42
C LEU A 361 -10.72 12.06 -3.10
N TYR A 362 -11.77 12.00 -3.94
CA TYR A 362 -12.08 10.75 -4.66
C TYR A 362 -12.68 10.90 -6.05
N ASN A 363 -12.44 9.87 -6.87
CA ASN A 363 -13.19 9.58 -8.09
C ASN A 363 -13.98 8.27 -7.94
N SER A 364 -15.14 8.21 -8.59
CA SER A 364 -16.00 7.04 -8.66
C SER A 364 -16.99 7.21 -9.82
N ARG A 365 -17.56 6.11 -10.34
CA ARG A 365 -18.56 6.11 -11.43
C ARG A 365 -19.82 6.95 -11.14
N LYS A 366 -20.09 7.22 -9.87
CA LYS A 366 -21.08 8.19 -9.37
C LYS A 366 -20.57 8.80 -8.06
N GLU A 367 -21.01 10.01 -7.77
CA GLU A 367 -20.90 10.62 -6.44
C GLU A 367 -21.56 9.75 -5.36
N LYS A 368 -21.07 9.85 -4.12
CA LYS A 368 -21.54 9.10 -2.96
C LYS A 368 -22.21 10.08 -1.98
N PRO A 369 -23.54 10.08 -1.82
CA PRO A 369 -24.25 11.09 -1.03
C PRO A 369 -24.08 10.98 0.50
N PHE A 370 -23.18 10.11 0.97
CA PHE A 370 -22.96 9.80 2.40
C PHE A 370 -21.47 9.90 2.80
N VAL A 371 -20.63 10.58 2.02
CA VAL A 371 -19.23 10.87 2.35
C VAL A 371 -18.96 12.37 2.25
N SER A 372 -18.09 12.89 3.11
CA SER A 372 -17.71 14.30 3.19
C SER A 372 -16.56 14.70 2.24
N TYR A 373 -15.89 13.72 1.63
CA TYR A 373 -14.74 13.94 0.75
C TYR A 373 -15.17 14.66 -0.56
N PRO A 374 -14.36 15.58 -1.11
CA PRO A 374 -14.62 16.17 -2.42
C PRO A 374 -14.64 15.13 -3.55
N PHE A 375 -15.72 15.13 -4.33
CA PHE A 375 -15.88 14.29 -5.51
C PHE A 375 -15.32 14.95 -6.77
N TYR A 376 -14.57 14.17 -7.55
CA TYR A 376 -14.10 14.53 -8.89
C TYR A 376 -14.67 13.54 -9.91
N SER A 377 -15.43 14.02 -10.89
CA SER A 377 -15.96 13.20 -12.00
C SER A 377 -14.86 12.69 -12.93
N ASN A 378 -13.73 13.39 -13.02
CA ASN A 378 -12.59 13.10 -13.88
C ASN A 378 -11.35 12.74 -13.06
N VAL A 379 -10.62 11.69 -13.46
CA VAL A 379 -9.38 11.25 -12.79
C VAL A 379 -8.20 12.19 -13.08
N VAL A 380 -8.20 12.90 -14.21
CA VAL A 380 -7.18 13.93 -14.52
C VAL A 380 -7.30 15.12 -13.57
N GLU A 381 -8.53 15.59 -13.31
CA GLU A 381 -8.79 16.67 -12.36
C GLU A 381 -8.48 16.26 -10.92
N LEU A 382 -8.80 15.02 -10.53
CA LEU A 382 -8.40 14.44 -9.25
C LEU A 382 -6.87 14.44 -9.11
N ALA A 383 -6.15 14.02 -10.16
CA ALA A 383 -4.69 13.95 -10.20
C ALA A 383 -4.05 15.34 -10.06
N ALA A 384 -4.52 16.33 -10.81
CA ALA A 384 -4.10 17.73 -10.70
C ALA A 384 -4.38 18.36 -9.33
N ASN A 385 -5.21 17.72 -8.50
CA ASN A 385 -5.56 18.13 -7.15
C ASN A 385 -4.94 17.25 -6.05
N SER A 386 -4.12 16.25 -6.39
CA SER A 386 -3.58 15.27 -5.43
C SER A 386 -2.05 15.29 -5.39
N ASP A 387 -1.48 15.17 -4.20
CA ASP A 387 -0.06 14.80 -4.02
C ASP A 387 0.16 13.30 -4.21
N ALA A 388 -0.89 12.48 -3.99
CA ALA A 388 -0.84 11.04 -4.21
C ALA A 388 -2.16 10.49 -4.77
N LEU A 389 -2.08 9.52 -5.69
CA LEU A 389 -3.24 8.72 -6.12
C LEU A 389 -3.16 7.30 -5.57
N VAL A 390 -4.29 6.81 -5.05
CA VAL A 390 -4.44 5.41 -4.62
C VAL A 390 -5.53 4.74 -5.45
N ILE A 391 -5.15 3.73 -6.23
CA ILE A 391 -6.04 2.99 -7.13
C ILE A 391 -6.68 1.83 -6.37
N CYS A 392 -7.98 1.94 -6.13
CA CYS A 392 -8.82 0.93 -5.45
C CYS A 392 -9.93 0.36 -6.36
N CYS A 393 -10.00 0.80 -7.62
CA CYS A 393 -11.03 0.38 -8.57
C CYS A 393 -10.78 -1.01 -9.19
N GLU A 394 -11.86 -1.64 -9.64
CA GLU A 394 -11.82 -2.93 -10.35
C GLU A 394 -11.38 -2.73 -11.81
N LEU A 395 -10.54 -3.61 -12.34
CA LEU A 395 -10.19 -3.61 -13.77
C LEU A 395 -11.40 -4.05 -14.62
N ASN A 396 -11.80 -3.15 -15.51
CA ASN A 396 -12.79 -3.33 -16.57
C ASN A 396 -12.45 -2.34 -17.70
N ASP A 397 -13.19 -2.37 -18.81
CA ASP A 397 -12.88 -1.58 -20.01
C ASP A 397 -12.86 -0.06 -19.78
N GLN A 398 -13.59 0.44 -18.77
CA GLN A 398 -13.56 1.87 -18.41
C GLN A 398 -12.37 2.26 -17.52
N THR A 399 -11.74 1.29 -16.84
CA THR A 399 -10.61 1.53 -15.92
C THR A 399 -9.27 1.07 -16.47
N ARG A 400 -9.25 0.29 -17.57
CA ARG A 400 -8.02 -0.15 -18.22
C ARG A 400 -7.23 1.05 -18.75
N HIS A 401 -5.95 1.15 -18.36
CA HIS A 401 -5.07 2.30 -18.60
C HIS A 401 -5.72 3.67 -18.24
N MET A 402 -6.66 3.70 -17.30
CA MET A 402 -7.28 4.94 -16.80
C MET A 402 -6.23 5.88 -16.20
N ILE A 403 -5.19 5.34 -15.58
CA ILE A 403 -4.00 6.12 -15.20
C ILE A 403 -3.04 6.11 -16.39
N ASN A 404 -3.29 7.04 -17.32
CA ASN A 404 -2.54 7.25 -18.56
C ASN A 404 -1.52 8.42 -18.42
N LYS A 405 -0.93 8.83 -19.55
CA LYS A 405 0.03 9.94 -19.62
C LYS A 405 -0.53 11.28 -19.15
N GLU A 406 -1.79 11.57 -19.42
CA GLU A 406 -2.45 12.81 -19.01
C GLU A 406 -2.60 12.85 -17.48
N VAL A 407 -3.09 11.75 -16.89
CA VAL A 407 -3.21 11.60 -15.43
C VAL A 407 -1.85 11.68 -14.73
N MET A 408 -0.80 11.06 -15.28
CA MET A 408 0.55 11.12 -14.70
C MET A 408 1.21 12.50 -14.82
N LEU A 409 0.96 13.22 -15.91
CA LEU A 409 1.44 14.60 -16.07
C LEU A 409 0.69 15.57 -15.15
N ALA A 410 -0.61 15.36 -14.94
CA ALA A 410 -1.44 16.10 -13.99
C ALA A 410 -1.02 15.86 -12.53
N LEU A 411 -0.72 14.61 -12.16
CA LEU A 411 -0.18 14.23 -10.85
C LEU A 411 1.23 14.79 -10.59
N GLY A 412 1.98 15.09 -11.66
CA GLY A 412 3.20 15.89 -11.61
C GLY A 412 4.45 15.20 -11.04
N LYS A 413 5.59 15.89 -11.15
CA LYS A 413 6.94 15.34 -10.88
C LYS A 413 7.22 14.95 -9.42
N LYS A 414 6.37 15.37 -8.47
CA LYS A 414 6.47 15.02 -7.04
C LYS A 414 5.41 14.00 -6.61
N GLY A 415 4.43 13.70 -7.47
CA GLY A 415 3.26 12.93 -7.09
C GLY A 415 3.54 11.44 -6.93
N VAL A 416 2.81 10.80 -6.01
CA VAL A 416 2.96 9.38 -5.68
C VAL A 416 1.80 8.56 -6.26
N LEU A 417 2.08 7.40 -6.84
CA LEU A 417 1.07 6.50 -7.39
C LEU A 417 1.11 5.13 -6.69
N ILE A 418 -0.01 4.74 -6.09
CA ILE A 418 -0.19 3.45 -5.41
C ILE A 418 -1.24 2.63 -6.16
N ASN A 419 -0.87 1.43 -6.62
CA ASN A 419 -1.81 0.51 -7.26
C ASN A 419 -2.04 -0.74 -6.40
N VAL A 420 -3.26 -0.89 -5.85
CA VAL A 420 -3.73 -2.12 -5.19
C VAL A 420 -4.90 -2.78 -5.93
N GLY A 421 -5.21 -2.32 -7.15
CA GLY A 421 -6.17 -2.92 -8.06
C GLY A 421 -5.51 -3.98 -8.94
N ARG A 422 -5.42 -3.72 -10.25
CA ARG A 422 -4.68 -4.55 -11.23
C ARG A 422 -3.66 -3.68 -11.96
N GLY A 423 -2.53 -4.27 -12.39
CA GLY A 423 -1.47 -3.57 -13.13
C GLY A 423 -2.02 -2.74 -14.30
N ALA A 424 -2.77 -3.38 -15.20
CA ALA A 424 -3.39 -2.78 -16.38
C ALA A 424 -4.47 -1.69 -16.14
N ILE A 425 -4.69 -1.21 -14.90
CA ILE A 425 -5.38 0.07 -14.65
C ILE A 425 -4.43 1.26 -14.92
N VAL A 426 -3.12 1.02 -14.83
CA VAL A 426 -2.05 1.94 -15.15
C VAL A 426 -1.47 1.59 -16.51
N ASP A 427 -1.12 2.60 -17.31
CA ASP A 427 -0.24 2.39 -18.46
C ASP A 427 1.22 2.25 -17.95
N GLU A 428 1.67 1.01 -17.78
CA GLU A 428 2.99 0.72 -17.21
C GLU A 428 4.15 1.21 -18.10
N LYS A 429 3.97 1.23 -19.44
CA LYS A 429 4.98 1.78 -20.37
C LYS A 429 5.15 3.28 -20.15
N VAL A 430 4.04 4.01 -20.04
CA VAL A 430 4.04 5.45 -19.75
C VAL A 430 4.54 5.74 -18.34
N MET A 431 4.19 4.92 -17.35
CA MET A 431 4.70 5.07 -15.96
C MET A 431 6.23 4.98 -15.93
N VAL A 432 6.81 3.96 -16.56
CA VAL A 432 8.27 3.82 -16.68
C VAL A 432 8.87 5.00 -17.44
N TRP A 433 8.25 5.47 -18.53
CA TRP A 433 8.71 6.67 -19.23
C TRP A 433 8.70 7.92 -18.33
N CYS A 434 7.61 8.20 -17.63
CA CYS A 434 7.48 9.34 -16.72
C CYS A 434 8.56 9.32 -15.62
N LEU A 435 8.78 8.16 -14.98
CA LEU A 435 9.82 7.98 -13.96
C LEU A 435 11.23 8.17 -14.54
N VAL A 436 11.52 7.60 -15.71
CA VAL A 436 12.85 7.70 -16.35
C VAL A 436 13.13 9.10 -16.90
N GLN A 437 12.15 9.83 -17.44
CA GLN A 437 12.35 11.24 -17.81
C GLN A 437 12.50 12.13 -16.57
N GLY A 438 11.84 11.80 -15.45
CA GLY A 438 12.09 12.45 -14.16
C GLY A 438 13.54 12.34 -13.69
N LEU A 439 14.19 11.20 -13.95
CA LEU A 439 15.62 10.96 -13.67
C LEU A 439 16.59 11.63 -14.65
N ARG A 440 16.12 12.15 -15.80
CA ARG A 440 16.96 12.73 -16.86
C ARG A 440 17.09 14.24 -16.84
N ILE A 441 16.45 14.92 -15.88
CA ILE A 441 16.62 16.37 -15.68
C ILE A 441 17.83 16.57 -14.75
N PRO A 442 18.91 17.26 -15.19
CA PRO A 442 20.03 17.58 -14.31
C PRO A 442 19.58 18.41 -13.10
N LYS A 443 20.32 18.32 -11.98
CA LYS A 443 20.19 19.29 -10.89
C LYS A 443 20.60 20.68 -11.39
N ILE A 444 19.65 21.45 -11.91
CA ILE A 444 19.77 22.91 -11.97
C ILE A 444 19.79 23.36 -10.51
N ALA A 445 20.92 23.94 -10.08
CA ALA A 445 20.99 24.61 -8.79
C ALA A 445 20.00 25.77 -8.80
N MET A 446 19.00 25.73 -7.90
CA MET A 446 18.10 26.86 -7.73
C MET A 446 18.89 28.00 -7.11
N ALA A 447 19.13 29.06 -7.88
CA ALA A 447 19.59 30.32 -7.33
C ALA A 447 18.54 30.81 -6.30
N THR A 448 18.99 31.17 -5.10
CA THR A 448 18.14 31.76 -4.08
C THR A 448 17.54 33.08 -4.58
N PRO A 449 16.23 33.34 -4.41
CA PRO A 449 15.66 34.63 -4.76
C PRO A 449 16.28 35.74 -3.89
N ASN A 450 17.03 36.66 -4.50
CA ASN A 450 17.49 37.87 -3.84
C ASN A 450 16.30 38.82 -3.63
N HIS A 451 15.52 38.59 -2.56
CA HIS A 451 14.60 39.58 -2.04
C HIS A 451 15.40 40.70 -1.35
N LEU A 452 15.89 41.65 -2.16
CA LEU A 452 16.38 42.94 -1.70
C LEU A 452 15.21 43.80 -1.21
N GLY A 453 14.67 43.43 -0.04
CA GLY A 453 13.76 44.27 0.74
C GLY A 453 14.54 45.49 1.24
N ASN A 454 14.29 46.65 0.65
CA ASN A 454 15.00 47.88 0.95
C ASN A 454 14.50 48.46 2.29
N HIS A 455 15.05 47.97 3.41
CA HIS A 455 14.65 48.35 4.76
C HIS A 455 15.50 49.49 5.33
N ASP A 456 14.81 50.47 5.92
CA ASP A 456 15.38 51.70 6.50
C ASP A 456 16.41 51.40 7.61
N HIS A 457 17.63 51.91 7.45
CA HIS A 457 18.76 51.60 8.34
C HIS A 457 18.65 52.35 9.68
N ARG A 458 17.91 51.79 10.63
CA ARG A 458 18.12 52.03 12.06
C ARG A 458 18.91 50.87 12.64
N SER A 459 20.08 51.17 13.21
CA SER A 459 20.97 50.19 13.84
C SER A 459 20.34 49.58 15.09
N LYS A 460 19.63 48.47 14.92
CA LYS A 460 19.06 47.68 16.02
C LYS A 460 20.10 46.66 16.48
N GLU A 461 20.51 46.74 17.75
CA GLU A 461 21.41 45.74 18.32
C GLU A 461 20.73 44.36 18.33
N LEU A 462 21.36 43.38 17.69
CA LEU A 462 20.81 42.02 17.57
C LEU A 462 21.15 41.20 18.82
N SER A 463 20.20 40.41 19.30
CA SER A 463 20.41 39.58 20.49
C SER A 463 21.34 38.40 20.18
N GLN A 464 22.28 38.11 21.09
CA GLN A 464 23.29 37.07 20.90
C GLN A 464 22.75 35.67 21.20
N VAL A 465 22.97 34.76 20.26
CA VAL A 465 22.63 33.33 20.37
C VAL A 465 23.88 32.50 20.12
N LEU A 466 24.29 31.73 21.12
CA LEU A 466 25.39 30.78 21.01
C LEU A 466 24.94 29.54 20.23
N VAL A 467 25.80 29.02 19.36
CA VAL A 467 25.60 27.74 18.68
C VAL A 467 26.90 26.92 18.76
N LEU A 468 26.85 25.75 19.39
CA LEU A 468 28.04 24.94 19.69
C LEU A 468 28.47 24.05 18.51
N GLU A 469 27.51 23.46 17.80
CA GLU A 469 27.70 22.65 16.60
C GLU A 469 26.54 22.95 15.64
N PRO A 470 26.73 23.05 14.31
CA PRO A 470 25.64 23.31 13.37
C PRO A 470 24.56 22.21 13.43
N PRO A 471 23.34 22.52 13.88
CA PRO A 471 22.23 21.57 13.86
C PRO A 471 21.82 21.25 12.41
N PRO A 472 21.16 20.10 12.17
CA PRO A 472 20.80 19.66 10.81
C PRO A 472 20.02 20.69 9.98
N ILE A 473 19.20 21.53 10.63
CA ILE A 473 18.49 22.64 9.98
C ILE A 473 19.45 23.66 9.34
N MET A 474 20.51 24.06 10.04
CA MET A 474 21.49 25.04 9.52
C MET A 474 22.35 24.45 8.40
N LYS A 475 22.59 23.12 8.41
CA LYS A 475 23.26 22.41 7.30
C LYS A 475 22.42 22.31 6.02
N LEU A 476 21.11 22.58 6.09
CA LEU A 476 20.16 22.40 4.97
C LEU A 476 19.51 23.71 4.50
N HIS A 477 19.28 24.67 5.40
CA HIS A 477 18.66 25.97 5.10
C HIS A 477 19.62 27.16 5.30
N GLY A 478 20.87 26.91 5.71
CA GLY A 478 21.78 27.96 6.16
C GLY A 478 21.36 28.55 7.51
N ASP A 479 21.98 29.66 7.88
CA ASP A 479 21.69 30.45 9.08
C ASP A 479 20.64 31.56 8.87
N GLN A 480 20.22 31.81 7.63
CA GLN A 480 19.37 32.94 7.23
C GLN A 480 18.02 33.04 7.98
N PHE A 481 17.48 31.93 8.49
CA PHE A 481 16.25 31.96 9.29
C PHE A 481 16.43 32.63 10.68
N LEU A 482 17.67 32.88 11.10
CA LEU A 482 18.04 33.57 12.34
C LEU A 482 18.74 34.92 12.10
N ASN A 483 18.53 35.56 10.93
CA ASN A 483 19.08 36.89 10.61
C ASN A 483 18.75 38.00 11.63
N ASP A 484 17.71 37.82 12.45
CA ASP A 484 17.33 38.73 13.55
C ASP A 484 18.21 38.59 14.81
N PHE A 485 19.21 37.69 14.79
CA PHE A 485 20.08 37.36 15.92
C PHE A 485 21.57 37.43 15.54
N GLN A 486 22.42 37.82 16.50
CA GLN A 486 23.87 37.70 16.35
C GLN A 486 24.29 36.27 16.72
N LEU A 487 24.59 35.44 15.72
CA LEU A 487 25.00 34.05 15.94
C LEU A 487 26.48 33.95 16.34
N LEU A 488 26.74 33.45 17.54
CA LEU A 488 28.08 33.12 18.03
C LEU A 488 28.35 31.63 17.78
N LYS A 489 29.03 31.32 16.68
CA LYS A 489 29.22 29.96 16.17
C LYS A 489 30.56 29.39 16.61
N ALA A 490 30.56 28.46 17.56
CA ALA A 490 31.79 27.98 18.18
C ALA A 490 32.75 27.25 17.21
N TRP A 491 32.23 26.64 16.15
CA TRP A 491 33.03 25.94 15.12
C TRP A 491 33.69 26.86 14.09
N GLU A 492 33.33 28.14 14.04
CA GLU A 492 33.96 29.16 13.18
C GLU A 492 35.05 29.95 13.93
N SER A 493 35.22 29.67 15.24
CA SER A 493 36.24 30.27 16.10
C SER A 493 37.62 29.64 15.86
N PRO A 494 38.71 30.45 15.78
CA PRO A 494 40.08 29.95 15.81
C PRO A 494 40.56 29.59 17.23
N LEU A 495 39.78 29.92 18.26
CA LEU A 495 40.11 29.65 19.67
C LEU A 495 39.59 28.28 20.13
N PRO A 496 40.29 27.61 21.06
CA PRO A 496 39.74 26.49 21.82
C PRO A 496 38.35 26.80 22.42
N LEU A 497 37.48 25.79 22.45
CA LEU A 497 36.07 25.95 22.83
C LEU A 497 35.89 26.55 24.23
N ASP A 498 36.72 26.14 25.18
CA ASP A 498 36.72 26.65 26.55
C ASP A 498 37.05 28.15 26.62
N GLN A 499 38.04 28.59 25.82
CA GLN A 499 38.43 30.00 25.71
C GLN A 499 37.35 30.83 25.00
N PHE A 500 36.79 30.31 23.89
CA PHE A 500 35.70 30.95 23.16
C PHE A 500 34.45 31.16 24.05
N LEU A 501 34.05 30.13 24.80
CA LEU A 501 32.94 30.23 25.74
C LEU A 501 33.23 31.21 26.88
N SER A 502 34.46 31.21 27.41
CA SER A 502 34.89 32.13 28.48
C SER A 502 34.83 33.61 28.06
N ILE A 503 35.15 33.92 26.80
CA ILE A 503 35.03 35.29 26.25
C ILE A 503 33.56 35.76 26.19
N HIS A 504 32.64 34.84 25.91
CA HIS A 504 31.21 35.13 25.76
C HIS A 504 30.38 34.84 27.03
N ALA A 505 31.04 34.46 28.14
CA ALA A 505 30.47 34.02 29.41
C ALA A 505 29.44 34.96 30.04
N GLN A 506 29.58 36.27 29.78
CA GLN A 506 28.76 37.34 30.36
C GLN A 506 27.71 37.92 29.39
N SER A 507 27.75 37.55 28.09
CA SER A 507 26.86 38.09 27.06
C SER A 507 25.85 37.07 26.52
N VAL A 508 26.20 35.78 26.52
CA VAL A 508 25.32 34.70 26.04
C VAL A 508 24.21 34.43 27.05
N LYS A 509 22.96 34.71 26.63
CA LYS A 509 21.73 34.35 27.37
C LYS A 509 20.98 33.16 26.76
N ALA A 510 21.14 32.91 25.46
CA ALA A 510 20.48 31.81 24.75
C ALA A 510 21.48 30.93 23.98
N LEU A 511 21.25 29.62 23.98
CA LEU A 511 22.06 28.60 23.29
C LEU A 511 21.17 27.69 22.42
N LEU A 512 21.52 27.53 21.15
CA LEU A 512 20.94 26.56 20.22
C LEU A 512 21.81 25.30 20.15
N THR A 513 21.22 24.11 20.36
CA THR A 513 21.97 22.83 20.40
C THR A 513 21.29 21.68 19.63
N PRO A 514 22.05 20.83 18.89
CA PRO A 514 21.53 19.58 18.34
C PRO A 514 21.47 18.46 19.39
N GLY A 515 20.46 17.58 19.27
CA GLY A 515 20.22 16.44 20.18
C GLY A 515 21.25 15.30 20.21
N ARG A 516 22.49 15.57 19.80
CA ARG A 516 23.66 14.69 19.88
C ARG A 516 24.82 15.30 20.67
N TYR A 517 24.77 16.60 20.97
CA TYR A 517 25.86 17.34 21.58
C TYR A 517 25.67 17.38 23.11
N PRO A 518 26.55 16.76 23.93
CA PRO A 518 26.35 16.68 25.37
C PRO A 518 26.48 18.04 26.06
N LEU A 519 25.40 18.55 26.66
CA LEU A 519 25.42 19.74 27.50
C LEU A 519 25.70 19.34 28.96
N THR A 520 26.99 19.16 29.25
CA THR A 520 27.48 18.78 30.57
C THR A 520 27.68 19.99 31.49
N ARG A 521 27.69 19.73 32.80
CA ARG A 521 28.02 20.70 33.86
C ARG A 521 29.27 21.54 33.59
N ASN A 522 30.31 20.96 32.97
CA ASN A 522 31.56 21.65 32.66
C ASN A 522 31.35 22.75 31.61
N ILE A 523 30.53 22.50 30.58
CA ILE A 523 30.21 23.51 29.56
C ILE A 523 29.38 24.63 30.20
N LEU A 524 28.41 24.29 31.05
CA LEU A 524 27.57 25.27 31.75
C LEU A 524 28.38 26.16 32.71
N GLN A 525 29.49 25.68 33.28
CA GLN A 525 30.38 26.52 34.11
C GLN A 525 31.04 27.67 33.31
N LEU A 526 31.24 27.50 32.00
CA LEU A 526 31.88 28.50 31.14
C LEU A 526 30.91 29.59 30.64
N ILE A 527 29.60 29.34 30.71
CA ILE A 527 28.54 30.29 30.28
C ILE A 527 27.54 30.56 31.43
N PRO A 528 27.98 31.20 32.53
CA PRO A 528 27.16 31.43 33.72
C PRO A 528 25.94 32.34 33.48
N SER A 529 25.94 33.17 32.43
CA SER A 529 24.81 34.05 32.07
C SER A 529 23.72 33.37 31.25
N LEU A 530 23.85 32.08 30.95
CA LEU A 530 22.88 31.33 30.16
C LEU A 530 21.53 31.22 30.89
N GLN A 531 20.45 31.51 30.18
CA GLN A 531 19.08 31.54 30.68
C GLN A 531 18.12 30.64 29.87
N LEU A 532 18.42 30.39 28.59
CA LEU A 532 17.65 29.52 27.71
C LEU A 532 18.55 28.56 26.92
N VAL A 533 18.13 27.30 26.82
CA VAL A 533 18.55 26.39 25.75
C VAL A 533 17.38 26.03 24.85
N VAL A 534 17.55 26.23 23.54
CA VAL A 534 16.66 25.70 22.51
C VAL A 534 17.33 24.46 21.91
N THR A 535 16.71 23.28 22.03
CA THR A 535 17.26 22.05 21.48
C THR A 535 16.42 21.52 20.31
N THR A 536 17.08 21.21 19.19
CA THR A 536 16.43 20.68 17.98
C THR A 536 16.16 19.17 18.10
N SER A 537 15.70 18.71 19.26
CA SER A 537 15.38 17.30 19.54
C SER A 537 14.22 17.13 20.53
N ALA A 538 13.53 15.99 20.44
CA ALA A 538 12.46 15.60 21.35
C ALA A 538 12.99 15.02 22.67
N GLY A 539 13.95 14.08 22.57
CA GLY A 539 14.65 13.52 23.73
C GLY A 539 15.68 14.49 24.30
N LEU A 540 15.87 14.44 25.62
CA LEU A 540 16.75 15.32 26.39
C LEU A 540 17.93 14.55 27.03
N ASN A 541 18.19 13.31 26.60
CA ASN A 541 19.19 12.41 27.17
C ASN A 541 20.66 12.85 26.95
N HIS A 542 20.87 14.02 26.34
CA HIS A 542 22.15 14.71 26.13
C HIS A 542 22.30 15.96 27.02
N ILE A 543 21.33 16.23 27.91
CA ILE A 543 21.29 17.42 28.77
C ILE A 543 21.29 17.00 30.24
N ASP A 544 22.15 17.63 31.05
CA ASP A 544 22.19 17.49 32.51
C ASP A 544 21.00 18.21 33.17
N LEU A 545 19.80 17.62 33.06
CA LEU A 545 18.55 18.21 33.56
C LEU A 545 18.64 18.69 35.03
N PRO A 546 19.22 17.94 35.99
CA PRO A 546 19.40 18.43 37.36
C PRO A 546 20.27 19.70 37.46
N GLU A 547 21.39 19.80 36.74
CA GLU A 547 22.24 20.99 36.77
C GLU A 547 21.57 22.20 36.07
N PHE A 548 20.71 21.96 35.06
CA PHE A 548 19.84 22.98 34.46
C PHE A 548 18.80 23.51 35.46
N GLN A 549 18.08 22.60 36.11
CA GLN A 549 17.08 22.92 37.15
C GLN A 549 17.72 23.73 38.29
N ARG A 550 18.88 23.28 38.79
CA ARG A 550 19.66 23.94 39.86
C ARG A 550 20.12 25.35 39.50
N ARG A 551 20.17 25.71 38.22
CA ARG A 551 20.56 27.04 37.71
C ARG A 551 19.37 27.88 37.24
N GLY A 552 18.16 27.34 37.21
CA GLY A 552 16.98 28.03 36.67
C GLY A 552 17.03 28.25 35.15
N ILE A 553 17.80 27.44 34.41
CA ILE A 553 17.94 27.58 32.96
C ILE A 553 16.73 26.94 32.27
N ALA A 554 15.98 27.74 31.52
CA ALA A 554 14.84 27.26 30.74
C ALA A 554 15.30 26.37 29.58
N ILE A 555 14.51 25.34 29.26
CA ILE A 555 14.74 24.47 28.10
C ILE A 555 13.49 24.53 27.22
N ALA A 556 13.68 24.85 25.94
CA ALA A 556 12.69 24.65 24.89
C ALA A 556 13.09 23.44 24.03
N SER A 557 12.18 22.47 23.86
CA SER A 557 12.45 21.25 23.07
C SER A 557 11.63 21.21 21.77
N ALA A 558 12.00 20.30 20.88
CA ALA A 558 11.39 20.10 19.57
C ALA A 558 10.33 18.97 19.53
N GLY A 559 9.86 18.50 20.70
CA GLY A 559 9.09 17.26 20.83
C GLY A 559 7.83 17.18 19.96
N ASP A 560 6.99 18.20 20.03
CA ASP A 560 5.66 18.15 19.42
C ASP A 560 5.69 18.38 17.90
N VAL A 561 6.64 19.19 17.40
CA VAL A 561 6.89 19.39 15.95
C VAL A 561 7.18 18.07 15.23
N TYR A 562 7.79 17.12 15.94
CA TYR A 562 8.15 15.81 15.40
C TYR A 562 7.08 14.72 15.59
N SER A 563 6.03 14.97 16.38
CA SER A 563 5.19 13.87 16.88
C SER A 563 4.40 13.11 15.81
N GLU A 564 3.90 13.81 14.78
CA GLU A 564 3.22 13.17 13.65
C GLU A 564 4.19 12.38 12.77
N ASP A 565 5.33 12.95 12.39
CA ASP A 565 6.33 12.33 11.52
C ASP A 565 6.94 11.05 12.13
N VAL A 566 7.10 11.03 13.45
CA VAL A 566 7.58 9.86 14.20
C VAL A 566 6.48 8.80 14.30
N ALA A 567 5.21 9.20 14.48
CA ALA A 567 4.08 8.28 14.46
C ALA A 567 3.86 7.66 13.07
N ASP A 568 4.01 8.44 12.00
CA ASP A 568 3.99 7.97 10.61
C ASP A 568 5.06 6.87 10.39
N MET A 569 6.28 7.09 10.89
CA MET A 569 7.38 6.13 10.78
C MET A 569 7.11 4.85 11.60
N ALA A 570 6.61 4.96 12.83
CA ALA A 570 6.29 3.81 13.67
C ALA A 570 5.25 2.89 13.05
N VAL A 571 4.20 3.47 12.45
CA VAL A 571 3.14 2.70 11.77
C VAL A 571 3.62 2.15 10.43
N GLY A 572 4.47 2.87 9.69
CA GLY A 572 5.14 2.36 8.49
C GLY A 572 5.99 1.13 8.79
N LEU A 573 6.92 1.22 9.74
CA LEU A 573 7.76 0.11 10.18
C LEU A 573 6.93 -1.11 10.64
N LEU A 574 5.82 -0.88 11.32
CA LEU A 574 4.92 -1.96 11.73
C LEU A 574 4.24 -2.64 10.53
N ILE A 575 3.71 -1.87 9.58
CA ILE A 575 3.08 -2.42 8.38
C ILE A 575 4.12 -3.17 7.54
N ASP A 576 5.33 -2.64 7.39
CA ASP A 576 6.40 -3.31 6.63
C ASP A 576 6.82 -4.63 7.28
N VAL A 577 7.16 -4.65 8.59
CA VAL A 577 7.54 -5.90 9.28
C VAL A 577 6.44 -6.97 9.19
N LEU A 578 5.18 -6.57 9.38
CA LEU A 578 4.05 -7.50 9.30
C LEU A 578 3.74 -7.94 7.86
N ARG A 579 3.80 -7.06 6.86
CA ARG A 579 3.43 -7.37 5.47
C ARG A 579 4.62 -7.74 4.57
N LYS A 580 5.83 -7.70 5.12
CA LYS A 580 7.12 -8.05 4.51
C LYS A 580 7.42 -7.23 3.25
N ILE A 581 7.12 -5.93 3.23
CA ILE A 581 7.15 -5.11 2.01
C ILE A 581 8.60 -4.89 1.53
N SER A 582 9.52 -4.54 2.43
CA SER A 582 10.96 -4.42 2.14
C SER A 582 11.59 -5.73 1.65
N ALA A 583 11.16 -6.87 2.21
CA ALA A 583 11.61 -8.19 1.78
C ALA A 583 11.00 -8.59 0.42
N ALA A 584 9.74 -8.26 0.16
CA ALA A 584 9.08 -8.49 -1.13
C ALA A 584 9.70 -7.64 -2.25
N ASP A 585 10.02 -6.37 -1.97
CA ASP A 585 10.79 -5.50 -2.86
C ASP A 585 12.15 -6.13 -3.22
N ARG A 586 12.93 -6.59 -2.23
CA ARG A 586 14.19 -7.31 -2.46
C ARG A 586 13.99 -8.56 -3.31
N TYR A 587 12.98 -9.36 -3.01
CA TYR A 587 12.69 -10.62 -3.70
C TYR A 587 12.32 -10.39 -5.17
N VAL A 588 11.44 -9.42 -5.47
CA VAL A 588 11.07 -9.07 -6.85
C VAL A 588 12.25 -8.49 -7.61
N ARG A 589 13.06 -7.61 -7.00
CA ARG A 589 14.27 -7.04 -7.62
C ARG A 589 15.36 -8.07 -7.93
N LYS A 590 15.39 -9.20 -7.22
CA LYS A 590 16.27 -10.35 -7.49
C LYS A 590 15.76 -11.26 -8.62
N GLY A 591 14.60 -10.98 -9.23
CA GLY A 591 13.99 -11.81 -10.28
C GLY A 591 13.35 -13.11 -9.77
N LEU A 592 13.36 -13.37 -8.46
CA LEU A 592 12.93 -14.65 -7.86
C LEU A 592 11.44 -14.94 -8.06
N TRP A 593 10.63 -13.94 -8.42
CA TRP A 593 9.20 -14.12 -8.69
C TRP A 593 8.92 -14.92 -9.97
N ASP A 594 9.84 -14.87 -10.94
CA ASP A 594 9.72 -15.60 -12.21
C ASP A 594 10.08 -17.08 -12.06
N THR A 595 10.97 -17.41 -11.11
CA THR A 595 11.39 -18.81 -10.84
C THR A 595 10.33 -19.65 -10.12
N LYS A 596 9.16 -19.08 -9.82
CA LYS A 596 8.02 -19.70 -9.12
C LYS A 596 8.31 -20.18 -7.69
N ALA A 597 9.41 -19.73 -7.09
CA ALA A 597 9.63 -19.91 -5.65
C ALA A 597 8.52 -19.20 -4.85
N GLU A 598 8.01 -19.81 -3.78
CA GLU A 598 6.99 -19.15 -2.95
C GLU A 598 7.62 -18.04 -2.08
N PHE A 599 6.90 -16.94 -1.90
CA PHE A 599 7.28 -15.85 -0.99
C PHE A 599 6.49 -15.98 0.33
N PRO A 600 7.13 -15.89 1.52
CA PRO A 600 6.46 -16.08 2.80
C PRO A 600 5.31 -15.09 3.05
N LEU A 601 4.26 -15.56 3.74
CA LEU A 601 3.12 -14.73 4.13
C LEU A 601 3.55 -13.59 5.06
N GLY A 602 2.82 -12.48 4.94
CA GLY A 602 2.72 -11.48 5.99
C GLY A 602 1.63 -11.80 7.01
N SER A 603 1.28 -10.79 7.81
CA SER A 603 0.39 -10.87 8.96
C SER A 603 -0.60 -9.69 8.96
N LYS A 604 -1.88 -9.93 9.23
CA LYS A 604 -2.92 -8.89 9.34
C LYS A 604 -2.67 -7.98 10.55
N LEU A 605 -2.86 -6.67 10.36
CA LEU A 605 -2.69 -5.66 11.42
C LEU A 605 -3.98 -5.45 12.24
N CYS A 606 -5.15 -5.43 11.58
CA CYS A 606 -6.44 -5.33 12.25
C CYS A 606 -6.63 -6.39 13.36
N SER A 607 -7.22 -5.96 14.48
CA SER A 607 -7.44 -6.73 15.71
C SER A 607 -6.19 -7.18 16.48
N LYS A 608 -4.96 -6.88 16.04
CA LYS A 608 -3.77 -7.09 16.88
C LYS A 608 -3.84 -6.26 18.17
N ARG A 609 -3.31 -6.82 19.25
CA ARG A 609 -3.06 -6.13 20.53
C ARG A 609 -1.76 -5.35 20.42
N VAL A 610 -1.79 -4.04 20.65
CA VAL A 610 -0.63 -3.14 20.51
C VAL A 610 -0.37 -2.43 21.83
N GLY A 611 0.73 -2.78 22.48
CA GLY A 611 1.24 -2.10 23.67
C GLY A 611 2.11 -0.91 23.31
N ILE A 612 1.73 0.29 23.74
CA ILE A 612 2.52 1.52 23.53
C ILE A 612 3.30 1.83 24.82
N VAL A 613 4.63 1.79 24.73
CA VAL A 613 5.54 2.09 25.84
C VAL A 613 5.83 3.59 25.82
N GLY A 614 5.12 4.35 26.65
CA GLY A 614 5.22 5.81 26.73
C GLY A 614 4.15 6.55 25.92
N LEU A 615 2.95 6.70 26.49
CA LEU A 615 1.85 7.48 25.89
C LEU A 615 2.06 9.01 26.03
N GLY A 616 3.13 9.52 25.41
CA GLY A 616 3.39 10.95 25.18
C GLY A 616 2.64 11.49 23.96
N SER A 617 3.07 12.62 23.38
CA SER A 617 2.49 13.17 22.15
C SER A 617 2.68 12.21 20.96
N ILE A 618 3.90 11.72 20.72
CA ILE A 618 4.19 10.63 19.77
C ILE A 618 3.29 9.41 20.00
N GLY A 619 3.21 8.92 21.24
CA GLY A 619 2.43 7.71 21.57
C GLY A 619 0.92 7.86 21.34
N GLN A 620 0.37 9.06 21.52
CA GLN A 620 -1.03 9.36 21.22
C GLN A 620 -1.29 9.41 19.70
N GLU A 621 -0.38 10.01 18.93
CA GLU A 621 -0.46 10.05 17.47
C GLU A 621 -0.28 8.66 16.82
N VAL A 622 0.52 7.76 17.44
CA VAL A 622 0.59 6.34 17.08
C VAL A 622 -0.73 5.62 17.39
N ALA A 623 -1.30 5.82 18.59
CA ALA A 623 -2.57 5.19 18.98
C ALA A 623 -3.71 5.58 18.02
N LYS A 624 -3.88 6.88 17.76
CA LYS A 624 -4.83 7.48 16.81
C LYS A 624 -4.77 6.84 15.43
N ARG A 625 -3.56 6.69 14.86
CA ARG A 625 -3.37 5.99 13.58
C ARG A 625 -3.82 4.54 13.67
N LEU A 626 -3.31 3.78 14.64
CA LEU A 626 -3.54 2.33 14.73
C LEU A 626 -4.99 1.95 15.09
N GLN A 627 -5.75 2.82 15.76
CA GLN A 627 -7.20 2.66 15.90
C GLN A 627 -7.92 2.58 14.55
N ALA A 628 -7.51 3.36 13.54
CA ALA A 628 -8.13 3.36 12.21
C ALA A 628 -7.87 2.06 11.43
N PHE A 629 -6.77 1.35 11.73
CA PHE A 629 -6.50 -0.01 11.25
C PHE A 629 -7.25 -1.09 12.05
N GLY A 630 -8.01 -0.74 13.10
CA GLY A 630 -8.73 -1.68 13.96
C GLY A 630 -7.86 -2.38 15.00
N CYS A 631 -6.70 -1.83 15.36
CA CYS A 631 -5.87 -2.37 16.44
C CYS A 631 -6.50 -2.12 17.83
N ARG A 632 -6.24 -3.03 18.77
CA ARG A 632 -6.56 -2.84 20.19
C ARG A 632 -5.36 -2.18 20.86
N ILE A 633 -5.51 -0.95 21.32
CA ILE A 633 -4.42 -0.19 21.94
C ILE A 633 -4.45 -0.37 23.45
N MET A 634 -3.30 -0.71 24.04
CA MET A 634 -3.00 -0.64 25.46
C MET A 634 -1.71 0.17 25.65
N TYR A 635 -1.38 0.60 26.87
CA TYR A 635 -0.16 1.36 27.10
C TYR A 635 0.43 1.18 28.50
N THR A 636 1.71 1.54 28.63
CA THR A 636 2.35 1.82 29.92
C THR A 636 3.01 3.21 29.91
N SER A 637 3.12 3.81 31.09
CA SER A 637 3.83 5.07 31.34
C SER A 637 3.99 5.30 32.84
N ARG A 638 4.98 6.14 33.24
CA ARG A 638 5.34 6.48 34.63
C ARG A 638 4.14 6.66 35.58
N ASN A 639 3.10 7.36 35.11
CA ASN A 639 1.80 7.46 35.78
C ASN A 639 0.68 7.08 34.79
N LYS A 640 -0.45 6.58 35.29
CA LYS A 640 -1.68 6.44 34.50
C LYS A 640 -2.13 7.80 33.99
N LYS A 641 -2.56 7.88 32.72
CA LYS A 641 -3.04 9.12 32.11
C LYS A 641 -4.53 9.31 32.47
N PRO A 642 -4.94 10.47 33.00
CA PRO A 642 -6.36 10.77 33.17
C PRO A 642 -7.02 10.90 31.79
N PHE A 643 -8.32 10.60 31.72
CA PHE A 643 -9.17 10.71 30.52
C PHE A 643 -8.77 9.85 29.30
N VAL A 644 -7.74 9.01 29.41
CA VAL A 644 -7.39 7.99 28.39
C VAL A 644 -8.20 6.72 28.62
N SER A 645 -8.86 6.22 27.57
CA SER A 645 -9.71 5.02 27.61
C SER A 645 -8.98 3.70 27.34
N TYR A 646 -7.70 3.73 26.95
CA TYR A 646 -6.90 2.54 26.72
C TYR A 646 -6.57 1.81 28.04
N PRO A 647 -6.50 0.46 28.06
CA PRO A 647 -5.97 -0.28 29.19
C PRO A 647 -4.56 0.17 29.55
N TYR A 648 -4.34 0.36 30.85
CA TYR A 648 -3.07 0.80 31.43
C TYR A 648 -2.41 -0.35 32.18
N TYR A 649 -1.13 -0.57 31.91
CA TYR A 649 -0.31 -1.59 32.57
C TYR A 649 0.78 -0.94 33.42
N SER A 650 0.96 -1.47 34.62
CA SER A 650 1.88 -0.99 35.66
C SER A 650 3.34 -1.06 35.23
N ASN A 651 3.69 -2.10 34.49
CA ASN A 651 5.03 -2.33 33.94
C ASN A 651 4.93 -2.83 32.48
N VAL A 652 6.08 -2.91 31.82
CA VAL A 652 6.17 -3.32 30.41
C VAL A 652 6.10 -4.83 30.19
N LEU A 653 6.39 -5.64 31.22
CA LEU A 653 6.36 -7.10 31.14
C LEU A 653 4.92 -7.63 31.02
N GLU A 654 4.02 -7.13 31.87
CA GLU A 654 2.57 -7.39 31.78
C GLU A 654 2.02 -6.88 30.43
N LEU A 655 2.42 -5.67 30.01
CA LEU A 655 2.01 -5.10 28.73
C LEU A 655 2.44 -5.96 27.54
N ALA A 656 3.64 -6.54 27.58
CA ALA A 656 4.17 -7.41 26.54
C ALA A 656 3.41 -8.74 26.47
N ALA A 657 3.16 -9.39 27.61
CA ALA A 657 2.34 -10.60 27.70
C ALA A 657 0.92 -10.40 27.14
N ASP A 658 0.35 -9.21 27.34
CA ASP A 658 -0.96 -8.83 26.79
C ASP A 658 -0.92 -8.16 25.41
N SER A 659 0.23 -8.17 24.73
CA SER A 659 0.41 -7.62 23.38
C SER A 659 0.55 -8.69 22.29
N ASN A 660 0.57 -8.24 21.04
CA ASN A 660 1.19 -8.92 19.89
C ASN A 660 2.26 -8.02 19.23
N VAL A 661 2.17 -6.71 19.49
CA VAL A 661 3.11 -5.69 19.02
C VAL A 661 3.47 -4.79 20.20
N LEU A 662 4.75 -4.48 20.38
CA LEU A 662 5.22 -3.52 21.38
C LEU A 662 5.90 -2.34 20.66
N ILE A 663 5.36 -1.13 20.83
CA ILE A 663 5.88 0.09 20.19
C ILE A 663 6.48 1.01 21.24
N ILE A 664 7.75 1.34 21.08
CA ILE A 664 8.54 2.13 22.02
C ILE A 664 8.48 3.60 21.63
N CYS A 665 7.84 4.43 22.46
CA CYS A 665 7.64 5.86 22.25
C CYS A 665 8.15 6.73 23.42
N CYS A 666 8.77 6.14 24.44
CA CYS A 666 9.37 6.85 25.56
C CYS A 666 10.78 7.39 25.23
N GLY A 667 11.18 8.46 25.91
CA GLY A 667 12.57 8.93 25.90
C GLY A 667 13.48 8.05 26.75
N LEU A 668 14.79 8.08 26.47
CA LEU A 668 15.80 7.36 27.25
C LEU A 668 16.12 8.09 28.57
N THR A 669 16.15 7.31 29.64
CA THR A 669 16.50 7.62 31.03
C THR A 669 17.15 6.37 31.62
N GLU A 670 17.81 6.47 32.78
CA GLU A 670 18.35 5.29 33.49
C GLU A 670 17.28 4.23 33.77
N GLN A 671 16.06 4.64 34.12
CA GLN A 671 14.96 3.73 34.43
C GLN A 671 14.34 3.06 33.19
N THR A 672 14.60 3.59 31.98
CA THR A 672 14.14 3.00 30.72
C THR A 672 15.27 2.34 29.93
N ARG A 673 16.53 2.42 30.40
CA ARG A 673 17.68 1.83 29.72
C ARG A 673 17.58 0.31 29.81
N HIS A 674 17.67 -0.37 28.67
CA HIS A 674 17.47 -1.83 28.54
C HIS A 674 16.17 -2.36 29.17
N MET A 675 15.16 -1.51 29.33
CA MET A 675 13.84 -1.84 29.90
C MET A 675 13.08 -2.87 29.04
N ILE A 676 13.35 -2.92 27.73
CA ILE A 676 12.93 -4.03 26.87
C ILE A 676 14.05 -5.06 26.86
N ASN A 677 14.09 -5.87 27.91
CA ASN A 677 15.08 -6.94 28.11
C ASN A 677 14.59 -8.27 27.51
N LYS A 678 15.38 -9.35 27.70
CA LYS A 678 15.02 -10.71 27.27
C LYS A 678 13.63 -11.14 27.76
N ASP A 679 13.32 -10.96 29.04
CA ASP A 679 12.05 -11.39 29.64
C ASP A 679 10.84 -10.72 29.00
N VAL A 680 10.95 -9.41 28.68
CA VAL A 680 9.90 -8.64 27.99
C VAL A 680 9.71 -9.12 26.55
N MET A 681 10.77 -9.51 25.87
CA MET A 681 10.67 -10.08 24.52
C MET A 681 10.11 -11.51 24.53
N LEU A 682 10.50 -12.34 25.51
CA LEU A 682 9.94 -13.67 25.74
C LEU A 682 8.45 -13.63 26.10
N ALA A 683 8.02 -12.64 26.88
CA ALA A 683 6.62 -12.41 27.22
C ALA A 683 5.80 -11.94 26.00
N LEU A 684 6.38 -11.12 25.11
CA LEU A 684 5.75 -10.76 23.83
C LEU A 684 5.65 -11.96 22.87
N GLY A 685 6.62 -12.87 22.96
CA GLY A 685 6.57 -14.24 22.41
C GLY A 685 6.84 -14.36 20.91
N LYS A 686 6.76 -15.59 20.42
CA LYS A 686 7.22 -16.00 19.07
C LYS A 686 6.47 -15.35 17.90
N GLU A 687 5.23 -14.92 18.12
CA GLU A 687 4.42 -14.17 17.15
C GLU A 687 4.54 -12.63 17.34
N GLY A 688 5.40 -12.20 18.26
CA GLY A 688 5.57 -10.84 18.72
C GLY A 688 6.42 -9.97 17.78
N VAL A 689 6.08 -8.67 17.69
CA VAL A 689 6.85 -7.68 16.94
C VAL A 689 7.22 -6.47 17.80
N VAL A 690 8.49 -6.09 17.82
CA VAL A 690 8.97 -4.87 18.50
C VAL A 690 9.24 -3.76 17.50
N ILE A 691 8.72 -2.56 17.77
CA ILE A 691 8.97 -1.35 16.97
C ILE A 691 9.66 -0.30 17.84
N ASN A 692 10.82 0.21 17.42
CA ASN A 692 11.56 1.26 18.13
C ASN A 692 11.76 2.51 17.26
N ILE A 693 11.22 3.63 17.75
CA ILE A 693 11.43 4.98 17.21
C ILE A 693 11.95 5.96 18.28
N GLY A 694 12.29 5.46 19.48
CA GLY A 694 12.69 6.28 20.62
C GLY A 694 14.21 6.46 20.69
N ARG A 695 14.89 5.47 21.28
CA ARG A 695 16.36 5.33 21.34
C ARG A 695 16.69 3.83 21.37
N GLY A 696 17.78 3.41 20.72
CA GLY A 696 18.12 1.98 20.66
C GLY A 696 18.31 1.35 22.03
N ALA A 697 19.10 1.99 22.90
CA ALA A 697 19.40 1.56 24.27
C ALA A 697 18.21 1.47 25.25
N ILE A 698 16.97 1.64 24.79
CA ILE A 698 15.77 1.27 25.55
C ILE A 698 15.52 -0.26 25.45
N ILE A 699 16.00 -0.90 24.38
CA ILE A 699 16.07 -2.35 24.21
C ILE A 699 17.49 -2.81 24.55
N ASP A 700 17.65 -3.96 25.19
CA ASP A 700 18.92 -4.71 25.12
C ASP A 700 19.10 -5.24 23.69
N GLU A 701 19.91 -4.55 22.90
CA GLU A 701 20.14 -4.86 21.48
C GLU A 701 20.76 -6.26 21.28
N LYS A 702 21.51 -6.79 22.25
CA LYS A 702 22.12 -8.11 22.17
C LYS A 702 21.11 -9.22 22.40
N GLU A 703 20.22 -9.03 23.37
CA GLU A 703 19.12 -9.96 23.62
C GLU A 703 18.08 -9.91 22.49
N LEU A 704 17.85 -8.74 21.88
CA LEU A 704 16.98 -8.62 20.69
C LEU A 704 17.52 -9.44 19.52
N VAL A 705 18.82 -9.33 19.23
CA VAL A 705 19.48 -10.14 18.19
C VAL A 705 19.37 -11.63 18.51
N GLN A 706 19.59 -12.05 19.76
CA GLN A 706 19.43 -13.46 20.16
C GLN A 706 18.01 -13.97 19.94
N CYS A 707 17.00 -13.28 20.45
CA CYS A 707 15.60 -13.72 20.33
C CYS A 707 15.12 -13.75 18.87
N LEU A 708 15.63 -12.86 18.00
CA LEU A 708 15.37 -12.90 16.56
C LEU A 708 16.07 -14.10 15.87
N VAL A 709 17.33 -14.38 16.19
CA VAL A 709 18.06 -15.56 15.67
C VAL A 709 17.41 -16.87 16.13
N GLN A 710 16.97 -16.94 17.38
CA GLN A 710 16.39 -18.13 18.00
C GLN A 710 14.89 -18.31 17.72
N GLN A 711 14.27 -17.42 16.93
CA GLN A 711 12.84 -17.43 16.61
C GLN A 711 11.98 -17.44 17.90
N GLU A 712 12.40 -16.65 18.87
CA GLU A 712 11.66 -16.30 20.09
C GLU A 712 10.81 -15.03 19.91
N LEU A 713 11.12 -14.24 18.87
CA LEU A 713 10.40 -13.05 18.43
C LEU A 713 10.18 -13.11 16.90
N ALA A 714 9.00 -12.71 16.41
CA ALA A 714 8.66 -12.83 14.98
C ALA A 714 9.46 -11.84 14.10
N GLY A 715 9.69 -10.62 14.58
CA GLY A 715 10.38 -9.58 13.84
C GLY A 715 10.53 -8.25 14.57
N ALA A 716 11.26 -7.31 13.98
CA ALA A 716 11.51 -5.99 14.56
C ALA A 716 11.59 -4.87 13.52
N GLY A 717 11.07 -3.69 13.85
CA GLY A 717 11.14 -2.47 13.03
C GLY A 717 11.89 -1.36 13.77
N LEU A 718 13.07 -0.97 13.29
CA LEU A 718 14.03 -0.17 14.05
C LEU A 718 14.44 1.09 13.25
N ASP A 719 14.09 2.29 13.75
CA ASP A 719 14.70 3.55 13.28
C ASP A 719 15.94 3.94 14.10
N VAL A 720 16.20 3.25 15.21
CA VAL A 720 17.21 3.62 16.22
C VAL A 720 17.95 2.39 16.77
N PHE A 721 19.23 2.55 17.12
CA PHE A 721 20.16 1.49 17.51
C PHE A 721 21.01 1.93 18.71
N GLU A 722 21.66 1.01 19.42
CA GLU A 722 22.44 1.39 20.61
C GLU A 722 23.75 2.11 20.25
N ASN A 723 24.36 1.79 19.09
CA ASN A 723 25.68 2.28 18.68
C ASN A 723 25.67 2.99 17.31
N GLU A 724 24.61 3.74 17.01
CA GLU A 724 24.41 4.49 15.75
C GLU A 724 25.68 5.26 15.29
N PRO A 725 26.04 5.22 13.99
CA PRO A 725 25.36 4.60 12.86
C PRO A 725 25.66 3.10 12.67
N HIS A 726 26.31 2.45 13.64
CA HIS A 726 26.63 1.02 13.57
C HIS A 726 25.43 0.18 13.99
N VAL A 727 25.24 -0.94 13.29
CA VAL A 727 24.12 -1.87 13.46
C VAL A 727 24.68 -3.30 13.53
N PRO A 728 24.18 -4.18 14.43
CA PRO A 728 24.59 -5.58 14.48
C PRO A 728 24.50 -6.29 13.12
N ARG A 729 25.53 -7.07 12.78
CA ARG A 729 25.71 -7.68 11.45
C ARG A 729 24.60 -8.68 11.12
N GLU A 730 24.08 -9.32 12.16
CA GLU A 730 23.01 -10.30 12.16
C GLU A 730 21.69 -9.69 11.64
N LEU A 731 21.38 -8.45 12.05
CA LEU A 731 20.18 -7.74 11.59
C LEU A 731 20.25 -7.35 10.11
N LEU A 732 21.45 -7.21 9.54
CA LEU A 732 21.63 -6.81 8.16
C LEU A 732 21.11 -7.89 7.17
N THR A 733 21.26 -9.16 7.52
CA THR A 733 20.89 -10.30 6.66
C THR A 733 19.45 -10.80 6.84
N MET A 734 18.82 -10.51 7.98
CA MET A 734 17.45 -10.94 8.31
C MET A 734 16.36 -10.31 7.43
N ASP A 735 15.43 -11.12 6.90
CA ASP A 735 14.24 -10.65 6.17
C ASP A 735 12.97 -10.51 7.05
N ASN A 736 13.07 -10.76 8.36
CA ASN A 736 12.03 -10.48 9.36
C ASN A 736 12.29 -9.19 10.16
N VAL A 737 13.28 -8.38 9.77
CA VAL A 737 13.54 -7.06 10.35
C VAL A 737 13.56 -5.98 9.27
N VAL A 738 13.13 -4.78 9.65
CA VAL A 738 13.15 -3.56 8.82
C VAL A 738 13.94 -2.50 9.57
N LEU A 739 14.95 -1.93 8.89
CA LEU A 739 15.95 -1.04 9.47
C LEU A 739 15.85 0.36 8.83
N SER A 740 15.96 1.42 9.62
CA SER A 740 15.98 2.80 9.12
C SER A 740 17.04 3.63 9.86
N PRO A 741 17.81 4.50 9.15
CA PRO A 741 18.95 5.20 9.73
C PRO A 741 18.55 6.51 10.45
N HIS A 742 17.77 6.41 11.54
CA HIS A 742 17.29 7.54 12.36
C HIS A 742 16.62 8.65 11.54
N ARG A 743 15.64 8.26 10.70
CA ARG A 743 14.96 9.13 9.73
C ARG A 743 13.54 9.53 10.12
N ALA A 744 13.03 9.13 11.28
CA ALA A 744 11.66 9.40 11.72
C ALA A 744 11.26 10.90 11.71
N VAL A 745 12.22 11.84 11.72
CA VAL A 745 11.98 13.30 11.71
C VAL A 745 12.54 14.03 10.48
N ARG A 746 12.91 13.29 9.43
CA ARG A 746 13.78 13.79 8.34
C ARG A 746 13.01 14.09 7.07
N THR A 747 12.09 15.06 7.14
CA THR A 747 11.35 15.60 5.98
C THR A 747 11.62 17.10 5.81
N PRO A 748 11.51 17.67 4.60
CA PRO A 748 11.53 19.12 4.40
C PRO A 748 10.50 19.84 5.28
N GLU A 749 9.29 19.29 5.41
CA GLU A 749 8.20 19.87 6.19
C GLU A 749 8.55 19.96 7.69
N SER A 750 9.05 18.87 8.28
CA SER A 750 9.49 18.83 9.69
C SER A 750 10.69 19.77 9.95
N LEU A 751 11.56 19.97 8.95
CA LEU A 751 12.72 20.85 9.05
C LEU A 751 12.34 22.33 8.93
N THR A 752 11.39 22.69 8.06
CA THR A 752 10.85 24.06 7.96
C THR A 752 10.15 24.44 9.26
N ALA A 753 9.26 23.60 9.77
CA ALA A 753 8.61 23.82 11.06
C ALA A 753 9.63 23.89 12.21
N MET A 754 10.78 23.20 12.12
CA MET A 754 11.86 23.31 13.10
C MET A 754 12.61 24.64 13.05
N CYS A 755 12.80 25.24 11.87
CA CYS A 755 13.35 26.60 11.76
C CYS A 755 12.42 27.63 12.41
N GLU A 756 11.11 27.54 12.11
CA GLU A 756 10.07 28.40 12.69
C GLU A 756 9.99 28.24 14.22
N HIS A 757 10.00 26.99 14.71
CA HIS A 757 9.94 26.66 16.13
C HIS A 757 11.16 27.12 16.93
N VAL A 758 12.37 27.01 16.36
CA VAL A 758 13.59 27.54 16.96
C VAL A 758 13.54 29.06 17.00
N LYS A 759 13.17 29.71 15.89
CA LYS A 759 13.04 31.17 15.82
C LYS A 759 12.04 31.69 16.85
N GLY A 760 10.82 31.17 16.86
CA GLY A 760 9.74 31.63 17.73
C GLY A 760 10.03 31.46 19.22
N ASN A 761 10.74 30.40 19.63
CA ASN A 761 11.18 30.26 21.03
C ASN A 761 12.26 31.29 21.42
N LEU A 762 13.18 31.64 20.50
CA LEU A 762 14.18 32.70 20.72
C LEU A 762 13.51 34.09 20.76
N GLU A 763 12.63 34.39 19.80
CA GLU A 763 11.88 35.65 19.75
C GLU A 763 11.01 35.84 20.99
N ALA A 764 10.30 34.80 21.44
CA ALA A 764 9.51 34.85 22.66
C ALA A 764 10.39 35.17 23.87
N PHE A 765 11.51 34.46 24.04
CA PHE A 765 12.45 34.67 25.14
C PHE A 765 13.01 36.10 25.18
N PHE A 766 13.58 36.60 24.09
CA PHE A 766 14.14 37.96 24.05
C PHE A 766 13.04 39.06 24.13
N SER A 767 11.78 38.72 23.86
CA SER A 767 10.61 39.59 24.05
C SER A 767 9.91 39.43 25.41
N ASN A 768 10.48 38.64 26.33
CA ASN A 768 9.90 38.28 27.63
C ASN A 768 8.47 37.70 27.56
N GLN A 769 8.16 36.99 26.47
CA GLN A 769 6.92 36.25 26.28
C GLN A 769 7.08 34.78 26.72
N PRO A 770 5.99 34.05 27.02
CA PRO A 770 6.05 32.62 27.26
C PRO A 770 6.68 31.87 26.09
N LEU A 771 7.58 30.92 26.39
CA LEU A 771 8.16 30.01 25.40
C LEU A 771 7.06 29.21 24.71
N LEU A 772 7.25 28.88 23.42
CA LEU A 772 6.28 28.10 22.65
C LEU A 772 6.24 26.63 23.08
N SER A 773 7.35 26.11 23.60
CA SER A 773 7.50 24.70 23.97
C SER A 773 8.45 24.46 25.16
N PRO A 774 8.16 25.02 26.34
CA PRO A 774 8.96 24.81 27.53
C PRO A 774 8.91 23.34 27.97
N VAL A 775 10.04 22.79 28.39
CA VAL A 775 10.11 21.47 29.04
C VAL A 775 9.53 21.60 30.45
N MET A 776 8.26 21.22 30.59
CA MET A 776 7.56 21.22 31.88
C MET A 776 8.07 20.07 32.76
N ASN A 777 8.40 20.38 34.01
CA ASN A 777 8.97 19.45 35.01
C ASN A 777 10.33 18.86 34.58
N ILE A 778 11.32 19.75 34.47
CA ILE A 778 12.76 19.43 34.61
C ILE A 778 12.99 18.90 36.03
#